data_AF-A0A945QH35-F1
#
_entry.id   AF-A0A945QH35-F1
#
_cell.length_a   1.000
_cell.length_b   1.000
_cell.length_c   1.000
_cell.angle_alpha   90.00
_cell.angle_beta   90.00
_cell.angle_gamma   90.00
#
_symmetry.space_group_name_H-M   'P 1'
#
loop_
_entity.id
_entity.type
_entity.pdbx_description
1 polymer ?
#
loop_
_entity_poly.entity_id
_entity_poly.type
_entity_poly.pdbx_seq_one_letter_code
_entity_poly.pdbx_strand_id
1 'polypeptide(L)'
;LELRLKAIDKKMPKAWQFLWLDVPTIPDLLDPGSGVKPLPNKYYQSLAGEGLNYNVIDSALIENKGGELYDEMAEWSPDPSRVDVPIQLGAGQYRAIGRVVTMSRYEDIGRKLDTSFNALEGAGTDEELKDIAKALNLEIDDGTKARRPQVVIVCSLAGGSGAGSIVDVADIIRAKVTNNESFDDNSVGLLYTPDVFDGKVDNVGIEANAIFALSEIINGSFDSTPGERPKSELLPQFGIEKPADTRRGPRYNFLVGKSNGKVTFDSPQEIFRNTGRLLSAWCLDPEITNEIAFDVLGNWAQKSESVSNNSTGLFHYVGSANSPNFRHPYALNSMGYSSVGLGREYFREYVAQRISKKVIKHLARAHYDDDVLSQKKSVNQALDEKTSALFGHFLSNSGLDEIGSEKNAITDSIRSLNNATNLDKYANDIVNFATEGKDDQKISSWIVDVTDSYNFYISKFTSIELQEQKDQAKKWTATFEKTFIEHVINTVAEAGTGATVTIRLIEVLDQHLRETLDDLKNERQEFVHWSTLYKNTLSEVLEELGDNAKIKSDHEVWDTLRTKLREPLFWTSEITVRSISIELIEEFLRGVIPSVLKVLKDISDQAELALDPSRDEGREVALWAEDEVTDALKPSENEILIESWKEYREKYEELLKLVYKDQDALSVAQAESLLIKDILCSNFRGSESDNNLILINKNWVPENTEYKDRSTPPQFADYESTADMFEIKSRVESFVVHKE
;
A
#
# COMPACT_ATOMS: atom_id res chain seq x y z
N LEU A 1 -8.37 -17.38 -2.73
CA LEU A 1 -7.05 -17.92 -2.35
C LEU A 1 -6.20 -16.89 -1.62
N GLU A 2 -5.90 -15.73 -2.23
CA GLU A 2 -5.13 -14.65 -1.57
C GLU A 2 -5.69 -14.23 -0.21
N LEU A 3 -7.01 -14.05 -0.08
CA LEU A 3 -7.65 -13.73 1.20
C LEU A 3 -7.33 -14.76 2.30
N ARG A 4 -7.31 -16.05 1.95
CA ARG A 4 -6.99 -17.14 2.89
C ARG A 4 -5.51 -17.16 3.26
N LEU A 5 -4.62 -16.92 2.29
CA LEU A 5 -3.18 -16.83 2.55
C LEU A 5 -2.84 -15.62 3.43
N LYS A 6 -3.49 -14.48 3.20
CA LYS A 6 -3.34 -13.28 4.04
C LYS A 6 -3.77 -13.51 5.49
N ALA A 7 -4.80 -14.35 5.71
CA ALA A 7 -5.25 -14.68 7.06
C ALA A 7 -4.21 -15.46 7.88
N ILE A 8 -3.22 -16.06 7.22
CA ILE A 8 -2.09 -16.78 7.84
C ILE A 8 -0.73 -16.11 7.56
N ASP A 9 -0.75 -14.84 7.14
CA ASP A 9 0.44 -14.05 6.80
C ASP A 9 1.37 -14.72 5.76
N LYS A 10 0.78 -15.26 4.69
CA LYS A 10 1.51 -15.87 3.57
C LYS A 10 1.19 -15.17 2.26
N LYS A 11 2.17 -15.19 1.35
CA LYS A 11 2.05 -14.73 -0.04
C LYS A 11 1.70 -15.91 -0.95
N MET A 12 1.27 -15.62 -2.18
CA MET A 12 1.05 -16.65 -3.21
C MET A 12 2.37 -17.38 -3.51
N PRO A 13 2.46 -18.71 -3.32
CA PRO A 13 3.67 -19.46 -3.60
C PRO A 13 3.87 -19.63 -5.10
N LYS A 14 5.12 -19.79 -5.53
CA LYS A 14 5.49 -20.12 -6.93
C LYS A 14 4.95 -21.46 -7.37
N ALA A 15 4.61 -22.34 -6.42
CA ALA A 15 3.99 -23.63 -6.66
C ALA A 15 2.58 -23.54 -7.25
N TRP A 16 1.95 -22.36 -7.23
CA TRP A 16 0.63 -22.13 -7.81
C TRP A 16 0.75 -21.11 -8.94
N GLN A 17 0.43 -21.57 -10.15
CA GLN A 17 0.51 -20.75 -11.36
C GLN A 17 -0.88 -20.46 -11.90
N PHE A 18 -1.07 -19.24 -12.38
CA PHE A 18 -2.30 -18.77 -13.00
C PHE A 18 -2.00 -18.28 -14.41
N LEU A 19 -2.81 -18.70 -15.37
CA LEU A 19 -2.73 -18.28 -16.76
C LEU A 19 -4.14 -18.02 -17.28
N TRP A 20 -4.38 -16.81 -17.77
CA TRP A 20 -5.64 -16.40 -18.37
C TRP A 20 -5.41 -16.16 -19.86
N LEU A 21 -6.01 -17.02 -20.68
CA LEU A 21 -6.01 -16.92 -22.13
C LEU A 21 -7.35 -16.36 -22.61
N ASP A 22 -7.34 -15.27 -23.37
CA ASP A 22 -8.57 -14.72 -23.96
C ASP A 22 -8.29 -13.92 -25.22
N VAL A 23 -9.31 -13.73 -26.06
CA VAL A 23 -9.23 -13.02 -27.33
C VAL A 23 -9.02 -11.51 -27.16
N PRO A 24 -9.73 -10.77 -26.29
CA PRO A 24 -9.56 -9.32 -26.14
C PRO A 24 -8.11 -8.91 -25.86
N THR A 25 -7.76 -7.67 -26.22
CA THR A 25 -6.42 -7.11 -25.95
C THR A 25 -6.22 -6.69 -24.50
N ILE A 26 -7.31 -6.31 -23.84
CA ILE A 26 -7.36 -5.88 -22.45
C ILE A 26 -8.32 -6.82 -21.72
N PRO A 27 -7.95 -7.31 -20.52
CA PRO A 27 -8.85 -8.15 -19.73
C PRO A 27 -10.13 -7.39 -19.38
N ASP A 28 -11.27 -8.07 -19.47
CA ASP A 28 -12.54 -7.52 -19.00
C ASP A 28 -12.45 -7.24 -17.50
N LEU A 29 -12.76 -5.99 -17.12
CA LEU A 29 -12.88 -5.62 -15.72
C LEU A 29 -14.25 -6.10 -15.21
N LEU A 30 -14.26 -6.80 -14.08
CA LEU A 30 -15.50 -7.14 -13.40
C LEU A 30 -16.21 -5.87 -12.94
N ASP A 31 -17.55 -5.94 -12.87
CA ASP A 31 -18.36 -4.82 -12.41
C ASP A 31 -17.85 -4.27 -11.08
N PRO A 32 -17.68 -2.94 -10.96
CA PRO A 32 -17.35 -2.30 -9.70
C PRO A 32 -18.40 -2.68 -8.65
N GLY A 33 -17.98 -3.42 -7.60
CA GLY A 33 -18.85 -3.86 -6.50
C GLY A 33 -18.93 -5.37 -6.30
N SER A 34 -18.44 -6.15 -7.28
CA SER A 34 -18.41 -7.62 -7.19
C SER A 34 -17.48 -8.17 -6.09
N GLY A 35 -16.54 -7.36 -5.59
CA GLY A 35 -15.56 -7.79 -4.59
C GLY A 35 -14.45 -8.69 -5.09
N VAL A 36 -14.45 -9.00 -6.38
CA VAL A 36 -13.45 -9.82 -7.02
C VAL A 36 -12.42 -8.90 -7.63
N LYS A 37 -11.21 -8.88 -7.06
CA LYS A 37 -10.09 -8.11 -7.60
C LYS A 37 -9.75 -8.65 -9.00
N PRO A 38 -9.57 -7.79 -10.02
CA PRO A 38 -9.09 -8.25 -11.32
C PRO A 38 -7.74 -8.95 -11.13
N LEU A 39 -7.54 -10.06 -11.85
CA LEU A 39 -6.24 -10.73 -11.84
C LEU A 39 -5.17 -9.77 -12.38
N PRO A 40 -3.97 -9.73 -11.77
CA PRO A 40 -2.87 -8.94 -12.28
C PRO A 40 -2.59 -9.24 -13.76
N ASN A 41 -2.36 -8.19 -14.56
CA ASN A 41 -2.11 -8.31 -16.01
C ASN A 41 -0.97 -9.28 -16.37
N LYS A 42 -0.04 -9.54 -15.44
CA LYS A 42 1.03 -10.55 -15.63
C LYS A 42 0.52 -11.98 -15.89
N TYR A 43 -0.72 -12.30 -15.48
CA TYR A 43 -1.36 -13.59 -15.74
C TYR A 43 -2.15 -13.61 -17.04
N TYR A 44 -2.43 -12.45 -17.64
CA TYR A 44 -3.23 -12.31 -18.84
C TYR A 44 -2.37 -12.46 -20.10
N GLN A 45 -2.82 -13.32 -21.00
CA GLN A 45 -2.25 -13.50 -22.33
C GLN A 45 -3.36 -13.27 -23.35
N SER A 46 -3.33 -12.10 -23.97
CA SER A 46 -4.20 -11.81 -25.11
C SER A 46 -3.84 -12.68 -26.31
N LEU A 47 -4.87 -13.15 -27.01
CA LEU A 47 -4.76 -13.92 -28.24
C LEU A 47 -4.92 -13.02 -29.49
N ALA A 48 -5.55 -11.85 -29.36
CA ALA A 48 -5.55 -10.82 -30.41
C ALA A 48 -4.40 -9.80 -30.20
N GLY A 49 -4.01 -9.10 -31.26
CA GLY A 49 -3.06 -7.99 -31.19
C GLY A 49 -3.72 -6.68 -31.60
N GLU A 50 -3.16 -5.55 -31.15
CA GLU A 50 -3.62 -4.22 -31.59
C GLU A 50 -3.55 -4.10 -33.12
N GLY A 51 -4.63 -3.62 -33.73
CA GLY A 51 -4.72 -3.41 -35.18
C GLY A 51 -4.87 -4.67 -36.04
N LEU A 52 -4.92 -5.88 -35.45
CA LEU A 52 -5.16 -7.12 -36.19
C LEU A 52 -6.65 -7.39 -36.36
N ASN A 53 -7.10 -7.58 -37.60
CA ASN A 53 -8.48 -8.00 -37.92
C ASN A 53 -8.51 -9.48 -38.30
N TYR A 54 -9.68 -10.12 -38.21
CA TYR A 54 -9.86 -11.56 -38.48
C TYR A 54 -9.24 -12.01 -39.81
N ASN A 55 -9.50 -11.29 -40.90
CA ASN A 55 -8.97 -11.62 -42.23
C ASN A 55 -7.42 -11.68 -42.27
N VAL A 56 -6.74 -10.81 -41.49
CA VAL A 56 -5.27 -10.82 -41.42
C VAL A 56 -4.78 -12.07 -40.70
N ILE A 57 -5.46 -12.49 -39.63
CA ILE A 57 -5.13 -13.69 -38.88
C ILE A 57 -5.37 -14.95 -39.72
N ASP A 58 -6.53 -15.03 -40.36
CA ASP A 58 -6.91 -16.15 -41.22
C ASP A 58 -5.94 -16.31 -42.40
N SER A 59 -5.68 -15.22 -43.13
CA SER A 59 -4.72 -15.21 -44.25
C SER A 59 -3.32 -15.64 -43.79
N ALA A 60 -2.85 -15.11 -42.66
CA ALA A 60 -1.53 -15.46 -42.12
C ALA A 60 -1.45 -16.94 -41.71
N LEU A 61 -2.50 -17.53 -41.16
CA LEU A 61 -2.54 -18.95 -40.82
C LEU A 61 -2.44 -19.82 -42.09
N ILE A 62 -3.24 -19.48 -43.11
CA ILE A 62 -3.28 -20.21 -44.39
C ILE A 62 -1.93 -20.09 -45.13
N GLU A 63 -1.37 -18.89 -45.22
CA GLU A 63 -0.12 -18.62 -45.94
C GLU A 63 1.12 -19.25 -45.26
N ASN A 64 1.20 -19.20 -43.93
CA ASN A 64 2.41 -19.61 -43.20
C ASN A 64 2.48 -21.10 -42.89
N LYS A 65 1.34 -21.80 -42.79
CA LYS A 65 1.30 -23.22 -42.38
C LYS A 65 0.79 -24.14 -43.49
N GLY A 66 -0.31 -23.76 -44.16
CA GLY A 66 -0.85 -24.48 -45.33
C GLY A 66 -1.12 -25.98 -45.13
N GLY A 67 -1.42 -26.70 -46.23
CA GLY A 67 -1.56 -28.17 -46.21
C GLY A 67 -2.74 -28.67 -45.36
N GLU A 68 -2.49 -29.62 -44.45
CA GLU A 68 -3.51 -30.24 -43.59
C GLU A 68 -4.26 -29.20 -42.74
N LEU A 69 -3.61 -28.11 -42.32
CA LEU A 69 -4.28 -27.02 -41.59
C LEU A 69 -5.37 -26.36 -42.45
N TYR A 70 -5.08 -26.12 -43.73
CA TYR A 70 -6.04 -25.50 -44.64
C TYR A 70 -7.27 -26.42 -44.84
N ASP A 71 -7.03 -27.71 -45.03
CA ASP A 71 -8.11 -28.70 -45.17
C ASP A 71 -8.97 -28.79 -43.90
N GLU A 72 -8.34 -28.81 -42.71
CA GLU A 72 -9.05 -28.81 -41.43
C GLU A 72 -9.84 -27.51 -41.20
N MET A 73 -9.28 -26.35 -41.54
CA MET A 73 -9.96 -25.06 -41.36
C MET A 73 -11.11 -24.85 -42.35
N ALA A 74 -10.99 -25.35 -43.58
CA ALA A 74 -11.99 -25.15 -44.64
C ALA A 74 -13.38 -25.73 -44.30
N GLU A 75 -13.45 -26.68 -43.37
CA GLU A 75 -14.71 -27.34 -42.98
C GLU A 75 -15.60 -26.50 -42.06
N TRP A 76 -15.02 -25.57 -41.28
CA TRP A 76 -15.74 -24.88 -40.19
C TRP A 76 -15.38 -23.41 -39.98
N SER A 77 -14.23 -22.95 -40.51
CA SER A 77 -13.80 -21.56 -40.32
C SER A 77 -14.74 -20.58 -41.06
N PRO A 78 -15.08 -19.43 -40.44
CA PRO A 78 -15.87 -18.39 -41.09
C PRO A 78 -15.16 -17.81 -42.31
N ASP A 79 -15.93 -17.52 -43.37
CA ASP A 79 -15.43 -16.76 -44.52
C ASP A 79 -14.90 -15.38 -44.07
N PRO A 80 -13.59 -15.09 -44.24
CA PRO A 80 -12.97 -13.88 -43.71
C PRO A 80 -13.53 -12.60 -44.34
N SER A 81 -14.15 -12.67 -45.52
CA SER A 81 -14.81 -11.54 -46.16
C SER A 81 -16.16 -11.19 -45.53
N ARG A 82 -16.69 -12.03 -44.64
CA ARG A 82 -17.99 -11.90 -43.98
C ARG A 82 -17.88 -11.71 -42.47
N VAL A 83 -16.68 -11.59 -41.93
CA VAL A 83 -16.43 -11.38 -40.51
C VAL A 83 -16.15 -9.91 -40.23
N ASP A 84 -17.14 -9.21 -39.68
CA ASP A 84 -17.04 -7.80 -39.26
C ASP A 84 -16.75 -7.64 -37.75
N VAL A 85 -16.42 -8.73 -37.06
CA VAL A 85 -16.20 -8.71 -35.60
C VAL A 85 -14.88 -8.02 -35.27
N PRO A 86 -14.88 -6.97 -34.42
CA PRO A 86 -13.65 -6.34 -33.94
C PRO A 86 -12.97 -7.25 -32.92
N ILE A 87 -12.11 -8.15 -33.38
CA ILE A 87 -11.50 -9.19 -32.53
C ILE A 87 -10.67 -8.64 -31.37
N GLN A 88 -10.25 -7.36 -31.41
CA GLN A 88 -9.55 -6.73 -30.29
C GLN A 88 -10.43 -6.55 -29.05
N LEU A 89 -11.75 -6.56 -29.24
CA LEU A 89 -12.78 -6.49 -28.19
C LEU A 89 -13.37 -7.87 -27.85
N GLY A 90 -12.86 -8.95 -28.45
CA GLY A 90 -13.33 -10.32 -28.23
C GLY A 90 -13.94 -11.00 -29.47
N ALA A 91 -14.28 -12.29 -29.33
CA ALA A 91 -14.76 -13.12 -30.43
C ALA A 91 -16.24 -12.90 -30.82
N GLY A 92 -16.91 -11.87 -30.28
CA GLY A 92 -18.27 -11.48 -30.68
C GLY A 92 -19.36 -12.55 -30.49
N GLN A 93 -19.20 -13.47 -29.53
CA GLN A 93 -20.07 -14.65 -29.35
C GLN A 93 -20.03 -15.67 -30.50
N TYR A 94 -18.97 -15.66 -31.33
CA TYR A 94 -18.76 -16.67 -32.36
C TYR A 94 -17.59 -17.59 -31.98
N ARG A 95 -17.92 -18.81 -31.57
CA ARG A 95 -16.94 -19.86 -31.24
C ARG A 95 -15.89 -20.07 -32.32
N ALA A 96 -16.31 -20.12 -33.58
CA ALA A 96 -15.41 -20.38 -34.69
C ALA A 96 -14.36 -19.26 -34.88
N ILE A 97 -14.73 -18.00 -34.65
CA ILE A 97 -13.77 -16.89 -34.64
C ILE A 97 -12.78 -17.07 -33.49
N GLY A 98 -13.27 -17.36 -32.27
CA GLY A 98 -12.43 -17.59 -31.10
C GLY A 98 -11.43 -18.72 -31.31
N ARG A 99 -11.84 -19.81 -31.96
CA ARG A 99 -10.97 -20.93 -32.31
C ARG A 99 -9.86 -20.54 -33.29
N VAL A 100 -10.18 -19.88 -34.40
CA VAL A 100 -9.17 -19.42 -35.38
C VAL A 100 -8.15 -18.47 -34.74
N VAL A 101 -8.62 -17.52 -33.91
CA VAL A 101 -7.71 -16.63 -33.19
C VAL A 101 -6.81 -17.42 -32.23
N THR A 102 -7.34 -18.41 -31.52
CA THR A 102 -6.56 -19.31 -30.65
C THR A 102 -5.52 -20.10 -31.44
N MET A 103 -5.89 -20.65 -32.60
CA MET A 103 -4.99 -21.39 -33.50
C MET A 103 -3.79 -20.56 -33.92
N SER A 104 -3.99 -19.29 -34.24
CA SER A 104 -2.89 -18.36 -34.58
C SER A 104 -1.88 -18.14 -33.45
N ARG A 105 -2.22 -18.57 -32.23
CA ARG A 105 -1.45 -18.36 -31.00
C ARG A 105 -1.00 -19.65 -30.33
N TYR A 106 -1.09 -20.80 -30.99
CA TYR A 106 -0.64 -22.07 -30.40
C TYR A 106 0.81 -22.02 -29.90
N GLU A 107 1.73 -21.45 -30.69
CA GLU A 107 3.13 -21.27 -30.29
C GLU A 107 3.28 -20.40 -29.01
N ASP A 108 2.51 -19.31 -28.92
CA ASP A 108 2.51 -18.41 -27.77
C ASP A 108 1.95 -19.09 -26.52
N ILE A 109 0.83 -19.80 -26.67
CA ILE A 109 0.18 -20.58 -25.61
C ILE A 109 1.14 -21.65 -25.10
N GLY A 110 1.75 -22.42 -26.01
CA GLY A 110 2.73 -23.46 -25.66
C GLY A 110 3.91 -22.91 -24.85
N ARG A 111 4.49 -21.78 -25.29
CA ARG A 111 5.61 -21.12 -24.56
C ARG A 111 5.20 -20.60 -23.19
N LYS A 112 3.99 -20.07 -23.04
CA LYS A 112 3.48 -19.61 -21.73
C LYS A 112 3.25 -20.78 -20.78
N LEU A 113 2.70 -21.89 -21.27
CA LEU A 113 2.56 -23.11 -20.48
C LEU A 113 3.92 -23.64 -20.03
N ASP A 114 4.93 -23.68 -20.92
CA ASP A 114 6.30 -24.07 -20.56
C ASP A 114 6.86 -23.17 -19.45
N THR A 115 6.63 -21.85 -19.54
CA THR A 115 7.06 -20.89 -18.51
C THR A 115 6.41 -21.18 -17.15
N SER A 116 5.09 -21.44 -17.13
CA SER A 116 4.38 -21.79 -15.90
C SER A 116 4.85 -23.15 -15.35
N PHE A 117 5.02 -24.17 -16.18
CA PHE A 117 5.52 -25.48 -15.74
C PHE A 117 6.93 -25.40 -15.16
N ASN A 118 7.83 -24.65 -15.79
CA ASN A 118 9.18 -24.42 -15.27
C ASN A 118 9.17 -23.70 -13.91
N ALA A 119 8.22 -22.79 -13.68
CA ALA A 119 8.09 -22.11 -12.39
C ALA A 119 7.65 -23.06 -11.26
N LEU A 120 6.79 -24.05 -11.59
CA LEU A 120 6.36 -25.09 -10.64
C LEU A 120 7.52 -25.98 -10.19
N GLU A 121 8.49 -26.23 -11.07
CA GLU A 121 9.70 -27.00 -10.78
C GLU A 121 10.86 -26.14 -10.22
N GLY A 122 10.62 -24.84 -9.99
CA GLY A 122 11.64 -23.89 -9.52
C GLY A 122 12.20 -24.22 -8.13
N ALA A 123 13.44 -23.79 -7.88
CA ALA A 123 14.06 -23.92 -6.56
C ALA A 123 13.31 -23.11 -5.49
N GLY A 124 13.12 -23.70 -4.30
CA GLY A 124 12.42 -23.09 -3.16
C GLY A 124 10.90 -23.26 -3.18
N THR A 125 10.32 -23.76 -4.27
CA THR A 125 8.86 -23.96 -4.41
C THR A 125 8.30 -24.90 -3.34
N ASP A 126 8.99 -25.99 -3.02
CA ASP A 126 8.58 -26.91 -1.96
C ASP A 126 8.68 -26.29 -0.56
N GLU A 127 9.67 -25.44 -0.32
CA GLU A 127 9.84 -24.76 0.97
C GLU A 127 8.70 -23.77 1.22
N GLU A 128 8.29 -23.02 0.19
CA GLU A 128 7.13 -22.12 0.25
C GLU A 128 5.83 -22.90 0.58
N LEU A 129 5.61 -24.07 -0.04
CA LEU A 129 4.46 -24.92 0.29
C LEU A 129 4.52 -25.49 1.71
N LYS A 130 5.71 -25.92 2.17
CA LYS A 130 5.89 -26.41 3.55
C LYS A 130 5.63 -25.30 4.57
N ASP A 131 6.03 -24.07 4.27
CA ASP A 131 5.78 -22.91 5.12
C ASP A 131 4.27 -22.56 5.21
N ILE A 132 3.54 -22.66 4.10
CA ILE A 132 2.08 -22.52 4.10
C ILE A 132 1.42 -23.66 4.90
N ALA A 133 1.84 -24.91 4.71
CA ALA A 133 1.31 -26.06 5.45
C ALA A 133 1.52 -25.90 6.96
N LYS A 134 2.71 -25.44 7.38
CA LYS A 134 3.00 -25.09 8.80
C LYS A 134 2.04 -24.05 9.34
N ALA A 135 1.82 -22.96 8.60
CA ALA A 135 0.95 -21.88 9.03
C ALA A 135 -0.53 -22.29 9.12
N LEU A 136 -0.94 -23.31 8.35
CA LEU A 136 -2.25 -23.95 8.43
C LEU A 136 -2.34 -25.06 9.50
N ASN A 137 -1.26 -25.31 10.25
CA ASN A 137 -1.14 -26.44 11.19
C ASN A 137 -1.42 -27.81 10.55
N LEU A 138 -1.04 -27.97 9.29
CA LEU A 138 -1.15 -29.24 8.57
C LEU A 138 0.09 -30.11 8.81
N GLU A 139 -0.09 -31.43 8.77
CA GLU A 139 1.04 -32.36 8.77
C GLU A 139 1.89 -32.16 7.52
N ILE A 140 3.20 -32.04 7.72
CA ILE A 140 4.15 -31.86 6.63
C ILE A 140 4.64 -33.23 6.20
N ASP A 141 4.29 -33.63 4.98
CA ASP A 141 4.91 -34.78 4.35
C ASP A 141 6.34 -34.42 3.90
N ASP A 142 7.33 -34.93 4.63
CA ASP A 142 8.76 -34.89 4.28
C ASP A 142 9.18 -36.04 3.35
N GLY A 143 8.21 -36.80 2.82
CA GLY A 143 8.44 -37.89 1.88
C GLY A 143 9.17 -37.46 0.61
N THR A 144 9.94 -38.39 0.04
CA THR A 144 10.69 -38.25 -1.22
C THR A 144 9.82 -38.42 -2.47
N LYS A 145 8.48 -38.46 -2.34
CA LYS A 145 7.59 -38.62 -3.50
C LYS A 145 7.52 -37.30 -4.28
N ALA A 146 7.84 -37.37 -5.57
CA ALA A 146 7.66 -36.24 -6.47
C ALA A 146 6.19 -35.82 -6.48
N ARG A 147 5.92 -34.55 -6.13
CA ARG A 147 4.58 -33.95 -6.21
C ARG A 147 4.34 -33.55 -7.66
N ARG A 148 3.27 -34.07 -8.27
CA ARG A 148 2.92 -33.79 -9.66
C ARG A 148 1.85 -32.71 -9.71
N PRO A 149 2.06 -31.60 -10.43
CA PRO A 149 1.08 -30.53 -10.51
C PRO A 149 -0.23 -30.96 -11.18
N GLN A 150 -1.35 -30.55 -10.60
CA GLN A 150 -2.69 -30.78 -11.16
C GLN A 150 -3.11 -29.57 -12.00
N VAL A 151 -3.43 -29.78 -13.27
CA VAL A 151 -3.94 -28.71 -14.15
C VAL A 151 -5.46 -28.61 -14.04
N VAL A 152 -5.97 -27.42 -13.76
CA VAL A 152 -7.40 -27.10 -13.76
C VAL A 152 -7.69 -26.01 -14.78
N ILE A 153 -8.62 -26.28 -15.71
CA ILE A 153 -9.00 -25.38 -16.80
C ILE A 153 -10.41 -24.87 -16.49
N VAL A 154 -10.54 -23.58 -16.21
CA VAL A 154 -11.84 -22.93 -16.00
C VAL A 154 -12.25 -22.25 -17.29
N CYS A 155 -13.44 -22.57 -17.82
CA CYS A 155 -13.86 -22.07 -19.12
C CYS A 155 -15.37 -21.87 -19.19
N SER A 156 -15.82 -20.83 -19.90
CA SER A 156 -17.22 -20.69 -20.30
C SER A 156 -17.48 -21.43 -21.62
N LEU A 157 -18.52 -22.26 -21.65
CA LEU A 157 -18.99 -22.91 -22.88
C LEU A 157 -19.91 -22.01 -23.70
N ALA A 158 -20.44 -20.94 -23.10
CA ALA A 158 -21.37 -20.00 -23.74
C ALA A 158 -20.66 -18.97 -24.64
N GLY A 159 -19.46 -18.52 -24.24
CA GLY A 159 -18.75 -17.44 -24.92
C GLY A 159 -18.03 -17.87 -26.20
N GLY A 160 -17.71 -16.91 -27.08
CA GLY A 160 -16.97 -17.18 -28.32
C GLY A 160 -15.51 -17.59 -28.09
N SER A 161 -14.78 -16.91 -27.20
CA SER A 161 -13.37 -17.21 -26.94
C SER A 161 -13.19 -18.56 -26.25
N GLY A 162 -13.81 -18.75 -25.08
CA GLY A 162 -13.64 -19.96 -24.26
C GLY A 162 -14.13 -21.23 -24.95
N ALA A 163 -15.35 -21.21 -25.50
CA ALA A 163 -15.89 -22.35 -26.22
C ALA A 163 -15.04 -22.73 -27.44
N GLY A 164 -14.39 -21.74 -28.07
CA GLY A 164 -13.54 -21.94 -29.24
C GLY A 164 -12.15 -22.49 -28.89
N SER A 165 -11.63 -22.17 -27.71
CA SER A 165 -10.25 -22.49 -27.32
C SER A 165 -10.10 -23.73 -26.45
N ILE A 166 -11.14 -24.13 -25.69
CA ILE A 166 -11.03 -25.13 -24.62
C ILE A 166 -10.43 -26.47 -25.07
N VAL A 167 -10.86 -27.01 -26.21
CA VAL A 167 -10.37 -28.29 -26.71
C VAL A 167 -8.90 -28.18 -27.10
N ASP A 168 -8.57 -27.16 -27.89
CA ASP A 168 -7.23 -26.97 -28.43
C ASP A 168 -6.20 -26.63 -27.33
N VAL A 169 -6.56 -25.79 -26.36
CA VAL A 169 -5.70 -25.48 -25.20
C VAL A 169 -5.47 -26.72 -24.35
N ALA A 170 -6.51 -27.52 -24.10
CA ALA A 170 -6.37 -28.77 -23.35
C ALA A 170 -5.51 -29.81 -24.10
N ASP A 171 -5.54 -29.82 -25.43
CA ASP A 171 -4.70 -30.66 -26.27
C ASP A 171 -3.23 -30.23 -26.22
N ILE A 172 -2.96 -28.93 -26.24
CA ILE A 172 -1.60 -28.40 -26.03
C ILE A 172 -1.10 -28.77 -24.63
N ILE A 173 -1.92 -28.60 -23.58
CA ILE A 173 -1.58 -29.02 -22.22
C ILE A 173 -1.24 -30.51 -22.20
N ARG A 174 -2.11 -31.36 -22.78
CA ARG A 174 -1.89 -32.81 -22.87
C ARG A 174 -0.59 -33.14 -23.60
N ALA A 175 -0.30 -32.48 -24.71
CA ALA A 175 0.95 -32.65 -25.44
C ALA A 175 2.18 -32.32 -24.57
N LYS A 176 2.11 -31.30 -23.72
CA LYS A 176 3.20 -30.93 -22.82
C LYS A 176 3.36 -31.91 -21.65
N VAL A 177 2.26 -32.35 -21.02
CA VAL A 177 2.33 -33.24 -19.84
C VAL A 177 2.56 -34.71 -20.20
N THR A 178 2.04 -35.21 -21.32
CA THR A 178 2.23 -36.62 -21.71
C THR A 178 3.62 -36.93 -22.25
N ASN A 179 4.37 -35.91 -22.67
CA ASN A 179 5.76 -36.03 -23.11
C ASN A 179 6.77 -35.68 -22.00
N ASN A 180 6.32 -35.48 -20.75
CA ASN A 180 7.17 -35.17 -19.60
C ASN A 180 6.75 -35.98 -18.36
N GLU A 181 7.62 -36.86 -17.87
CA GLU A 181 7.35 -37.75 -16.73
C GLU A 181 7.16 -37.03 -15.38
N SER A 182 7.51 -35.74 -15.29
CA SER A 182 7.25 -34.89 -14.12
C SER A 182 5.78 -34.55 -13.93
N PHE A 183 4.94 -34.68 -14.97
CA PHE A 183 3.56 -34.25 -14.96
C PHE A 183 2.59 -35.42 -15.17
N ASP A 184 1.41 -35.31 -14.56
CA ASP A 184 0.32 -36.25 -14.80
C ASP A 184 -0.65 -35.71 -15.84
N ASP A 185 -1.08 -36.57 -16.75
CA ASP A 185 -2.18 -36.27 -17.66
C ASP A 185 -3.54 -36.40 -16.95
N ASN A 186 -3.80 -35.49 -16.01
CA ASN A 186 -5.00 -35.49 -15.17
C ASN A 186 -5.84 -34.21 -15.29
N SER A 187 -5.74 -33.48 -16.40
CA SER A 187 -6.39 -32.16 -16.54
C SER A 187 -7.89 -32.18 -16.22
N VAL A 188 -8.33 -31.23 -15.38
CA VAL A 188 -9.74 -31.08 -14.96
C VAL A 188 -10.34 -29.84 -15.60
N GLY A 189 -11.43 -29.98 -16.33
CA GLY A 189 -12.22 -28.87 -16.87
C GLY A 189 -13.36 -28.50 -15.92
N LEU A 190 -13.40 -27.25 -15.45
CA LEU A 190 -14.56 -26.64 -14.79
C LEU A 190 -15.27 -25.74 -15.81
N LEU A 191 -16.37 -26.24 -16.35
CA LEU A 191 -16.97 -25.70 -17.57
C LEU A 191 -18.33 -25.05 -17.25
N TYR A 192 -18.40 -23.72 -17.34
CA TYR A 192 -19.64 -22.98 -17.12
C TYR A 192 -20.64 -23.24 -18.24
N THR A 193 -21.83 -23.66 -17.87
CA THR A 193 -22.94 -23.94 -18.79
C THR A 193 -23.71 -22.66 -19.16
N PRO A 194 -24.49 -22.67 -20.25
CA PRO A 194 -25.24 -21.49 -20.72
C PRO A 194 -26.13 -20.82 -19.67
N ASP A 195 -26.78 -21.60 -18.81
CA ASP A 195 -27.73 -21.13 -17.79
C ASP A 195 -27.09 -20.20 -16.74
N VAL A 196 -25.76 -20.22 -16.61
CA VAL A 196 -24.99 -19.25 -15.80
C VAL A 196 -25.24 -17.82 -16.29
N PHE A 197 -25.51 -17.63 -17.58
CA PHE A 197 -25.65 -16.33 -18.24
C PHE A 197 -27.11 -15.97 -18.60
N ASP A 198 -28.08 -16.75 -18.13
CA ASP A 198 -29.51 -16.54 -18.38
C ASP A 198 -29.95 -15.10 -18.07
N GLY A 199 -30.61 -14.45 -19.04
CA GLY A 199 -31.15 -13.09 -18.90
C GLY A 199 -30.11 -11.96 -18.92
N LYS A 200 -28.82 -12.27 -19.09
CA LYS A 200 -27.75 -11.26 -19.28
C LYS A 200 -27.49 -10.95 -20.76
N VAL A 201 -27.76 -11.90 -21.65
CA VAL A 201 -27.56 -11.76 -23.10
C VAL A 201 -28.64 -12.58 -23.82
N ASP A 202 -29.56 -11.92 -24.54
CA ASP A 202 -30.53 -12.60 -25.42
C ASP A 202 -29.84 -12.91 -26.76
N ASN A 203 -29.09 -14.01 -26.83
CA ASN A 203 -28.40 -14.40 -28.06
C ASN A 203 -28.34 -15.93 -28.22
N VAL A 204 -28.98 -16.44 -29.28
CA VAL A 204 -28.93 -17.83 -29.75
C VAL A 204 -27.49 -18.38 -29.89
N GLY A 205 -26.51 -17.48 -30.05
CA GLY A 205 -25.09 -17.81 -30.07
C GLY A 205 -24.61 -18.49 -28.78
N ILE A 206 -25.17 -18.19 -27.61
CA ILE A 206 -24.77 -18.78 -26.33
C ILE A 206 -25.04 -20.28 -26.32
N GLU A 207 -26.25 -20.69 -26.66
CA GLU A 207 -26.64 -22.09 -26.69
C GLU A 207 -25.93 -22.82 -27.84
N ALA A 208 -25.79 -22.16 -29.00
CA ALA A 208 -25.08 -22.73 -30.13
C ALA A 208 -23.61 -23.03 -29.79
N ASN A 209 -22.88 -22.04 -29.25
CA ASN A 209 -21.48 -22.20 -28.83
C ASN A 209 -21.32 -23.36 -27.85
N ALA A 210 -22.20 -23.44 -26.85
CA ALA A 210 -22.12 -24.46 -25.83
C ALA A 210 -22.41 -25.86 -26.37
N ILE A 211 -23.43 -26.02 -27.23
CA ILE A 211 -23.73 -27.31 -27.87
C ILE A 211 -22.54 -27.78 -28.71
N PHE A 212 -21.92 -26.90 -29.50
CA PHE A 212 -20.75 -27.28 -30.30
C PHE A 212 -19.54 -27.65 -29.43
N ALA A 213 -19.22 -26.85 -28.41
CA ALA A 213 -18.11 -27.15 -27.51
C ALA A 213 -18.33 -28.44 -26.72
N LEU A 214 -19.54 -28.67 -26.21
CA LEU A 214 -19.90 -29.93 -25.55
C LEU A 214 -19.79 -31.11 -26.51
N SER A 215 -20.27 -30.96 -27.75
CA SER A 215 -20.20 -32.03 -28.75
C SER A 215 -18.75 -32.44 -29.03
N GLU A 216 -17.83 -31.48 -29.16
CA GLU A 216 -16.41 -31.78 -29.34
C GLU A 216 -15.76 -32.42 -28.13
N ILE A 217 -16.07 -31.97 -26.91
CA ILE A 217 -15.56 -32.57 -25.66
C ILE A 217 -16.07 -34.01 -25.50
N ILE A 218 -17.34 -34.24 -25.82
CA ILE A 218 -17.97 -35.57 -25.75
C ILE A 218 -17.36 -36.50 -26.80
N ASN A 219 -17.25 -36.04 -28.05
CA ASN A 219 -16.62 -36.82 -29.13
C ASN A 219 -15.15 -37.11 -28.82
N GLY A 220 -14.43 -36.10 -28.31
CA GLY A 220 -13.04 -36.21 -27.89
C GLY A 220 -12.80 -37.22 -26.77
N SER A 221 -13.81 -37.43 -25.92
CA SER A 221 -13.80 -38.50 -24.93
C SER A 221 -14.01 -39.85 -25.62
N PHE A 222 -15.12 -40.03 -26.35
CA PHE A 222 -15.50 -41.34 -26.91
C PHE A 222 -14.62 -41.87 -28.04
N ASP A 223 -13.94 -40.99 -28.78
CA ASP A 223 -13.02 -41.35 -29.88
C ASP A 223 -11.56 -41.51 -29.41
N SER A 224 -11.34 -41.55 -28.08
CA SER A 224 -10.01 -41.72 -27.50
C SER A 224 -9.53 -43.17 -27.56
N THR A 225 -8.26 -43.35 -27.94
CA THR A 225 -7.57 -44.64 -27.97
C THR A 225 -6.26 -44.51 -27.18
N PRO A 226 -6.25 -44.94 -25.91
CA PRO A 226 -5.09 -44.79 -25.04
C PRO A 226 -3.81 -45.41 -25.63
N GLY A 227 -2.72 -44.64 -25.63
CA GLY A 227 -1.41 -45.08 -26.12
C GLY A 227 -1.22 -44.93 -27.64
N GLU A 228 -2.23 -44.46 -28.37
CA GLU A 228 -2.11 -44.10 -29.77
C GLU A 228 -1.96 -42.59 -29.93
N ARG A 229 -0.94 -42.14 -30.67
CA ARG A 229 -0.76 -40.71 -30.97
C ARG A 229 -1.76 -40.26 -32.04
N PRO A 230 -2.27 -39.02 -31.99
CA PRO A 230 -3.13 -38.48 -33.04
C PRO A 230 -2.46 -38.55 -34.42
N LYS A 231 -3.27 -38.82 -35.45
CA LYS A 231 -2.80 -38.81 -36.85
C LYS A 231 -2.49 -37.40 -37.34
N SER A 232 -3.33 -36.41 -36.99
CA SER A 232 -3.17 -35.00 -37.38
C SER A 232 -1.76 -34.47 -37.04
N GLU A 233 -1.14 -33.75 -37.98
CA GLU A 233 0.13 -33.04 -37.79
C GLU A 233 -0.08 -31.58 -37.35
N LEU A 234 -1.30 -31.19 -36.97
CA LEU A 234 -1.64 -29.82 -36.61
C LEU A 234 -0.70 -29.23 -35.54
N LEU A 235 -0.61 -29.85 -34.35
CA LEU A 235 0.26 -29.35 -33.27
C LEU A 235 1.75 -29.28 -33.68
N PRO A 236 2.33 -30.30 -34.33
CA PRO A 236 3.70 -30.23 -34.86
C PRO A 236 3.98 -29.07 -35.81
N GLN A 237 3.02 -28.62 -36.63
CA GLN A 237 3.18 -27.44 -37.48
C GLN A 237 3.42 -26.14 -36.68
N PHE A 238 3.02 -26.12 -35.40
CA PHE A 238 3.26 -25.03 -34.45
C PHE A 238 4.41 -25.35 -33.47
N GLY A 239 5.27 -26.33 -33.79
CA GLY A 239 6.40 -26.70 -32.93
C GLY A 239 6.01 -27.35 -31.60
N ILE A 240 4.78 -27.89 -31.51
CA ILE A 240 4.28 -28.58 -30.32
C ILE A 240 4.25 -30.07 -30.63
N GLU A 241 4.88 -30.90 -29.78
CA GLU A 241 4.88 -32.34 -29.97
C GLU A 241 3.47 -32.95 -29.90
N LYS A 242 3.28 -34.12 -30.52
CA LYS A 242 2.00 -34.83 -30.42
C LYS A 242 1.82 -35.42 -29.02
N PRO A 243 0.59 -35.40 -28.45
CA PRO A 243 0.30 -36.10 -27.21
C PRO A 243 0.40 -37.62 -27.40
N ALA A 244 0.57 -38.35 -26.30
CA ALA A 244 0.68 -39.82 -26.29
C ALA A 244 -0.66 -40.58 -26.47
N ASP A 245 -1.78 -39.87 -26.57
CA ASP A 245 -3.16 -40.39 -26.65
C ASP A 245 -4.00 -39.54 -27.61
N THR A 246 -4.99 -40.16 -28.29
CA THR A 246 -5.88 -39.51 -29.26
C THR A 246 -7.03 -38.73 -28.64
N ARG A 247 -7.28 -38.86 -27.32
CA ARG A 247 -8.29 -38.06 -26.59
C ARG A 247 -8.20 -36.59 -26.97
N ARG A 248 -9.34 -35.88 -26.99
CA ARG A 248 -9.39 -34.42 -27.16
C ARG A 248 -10.01 -33.74 -25.93
N GLY A 249 -9.60 -32.51 -25.64
CA GLY A 249 -10.15 -31.74 -24.52
C GLY A 249 -9.60 -32.14 -23.13
N PRO A 250 -10.14 -31.55 -22.05
CA PRO A 250 -9.75 -31.90 -20.67
C PRO A 250 -10.09 -33.36 -20.34
N ARG A 251 -9.36 -33.97 -19.40
CA ARG A 251 -9.55 -35.40 -19.06
C ARG A 251 -10.82 -35.63 -18.28
N TYR A 252 -11.04 -34.77 -17.29
CA TYR A 252 -12.19 -34.84 -16.41
C TYR A 252 -13.01 -33.55 -16.56
N ASN A 253 -14.15 -33.65 -17.25
CA ASN A 253 -14.99 -32.49 -17.52
C ASN A 253 -16.11 -32.41 -16.48
N PHE A 254 -16.16 -31.31 -15.72
CA PHE A 254 -17.21 -30.99 -14.77
C PHE A 254 -17.99 -29.77 -15.24
N LEU A 255 -19.30 -29.95 -15.40
CA LEU A 255 -20.23 -28.87 -15.72
C LEU A 255 -20.59 -28.10 -14.44
N VAL A 256 -20.55 -26.77 -14.55
CA VAL A 256 -20.91 -25.84 -13.48
C VAL A 256 -22.04 -24.95 -13.98
N GLY A 257 -23.25 -25.22 -13.47
CA GLY A 257 -24.47 -24.47 -13.79
C GLY A 257 -24.96 -23.58 -12.66
N LYS A 258 -26.06 -22.87 -12.93
CA LYS A 258 -26.70 -21.92 -12.02
C LYS A 258 -27.45 -22.59 -10.86
N SER A 259 -27.94 -23.81 -11.06
CA SER A 259 -28.78 -24.50 -10.07
C SER A 259 -28.49 -25.99 -9.97
N ASN A 260 -28.64 -26.52 -8.75
CA ASN A 260 -28.71 -27.96 -8.51
C ASN A 260 -30.15 -28.45 -8.19
N GLY A 261 -31.15 -27.59 -8.41
CA GLY A 261 -32.55 -27.84 -8.10
C GLY A 261 -32.95 -27.56 -6.64
N LYS A 262 -32.00 -27.27 -5.74
CA LYS A 262 -32.25 -26.83 -4.35
C LYS A 262 -31.73 -25.43 -4.08
N VAL A 263 -30.52 -25.14 -4.55
CA VAL A 263 -29.89 -23.83 -4.52
C VAL A 263 -29.79 -23.33 -5.94
N THR A 264 -30.17 -22.08 -6.16
CA THR A 264 -30.08 -21.39 -7.44
C THR A 264 -29.37 -20.08 -7.19
N PHE A 265 -28.26 -19.85 -7.88
CA PHE A 265 -27.53 -18.59 -7.79
C PHE A 265 -28.24 -17.52 -8.61
N ASP A 266 -28.28 -16.29 -8.11
CA ASP A 266 -29.03 -15.20 -8.77
C ASP A 266 -28.21 -14.48 -9.83
N SER A 267 -26.87 -14.61 -9.79
CA SER A 267 -25.97 -13.95 -10.73
C SER A 267 -24.76 -14.82 -11.13
N PRO A 268 -24.18 -14.59 -12.33
CA PRO A 268 -22.90 -15.20 -12.72
C PRO A 268 -21.78 -14.95 -11.70
N GLN A 269 -21.76 -13.76 -11.10
CA GLN A 269 -20.74 -13.35 -10.13
C GLN A 269 -20.73 -14.26 -8.89
N GLU A 270 -21.90 -14.68 -8.39
CA GLU A 270 -21.98 -15.63 -7.27
C GLU A 270 -21.43 -17.00 -7.63
N ILE A 271 -21.68 -17.44 -8.86
CA ILE A 271 -21.20 -18.71 -9.40
C ILE A 271 -19.67 -18.67 -9.53
N PHE A 272 -19.11 -17.59 -10.08
CA PHE A 272 -17.67 -17.38 -10.18
C PHE A 272 -17.00 -17.32 -8.81
N ARG A 273 -17.60 -16.61 -7.84
CA ARG A 273 -17.14 -16.56 -6.45
C ARG A 273 -17.14 -17.96 -5.83
N ASN A 274 -18.19 -18.75 -6.08
CA ASN A 274 -18.28 -20.11 -5.59
C ASN A 274 -17.19 -21.02 -6.21
N THR A 275 -16.96 -20.96 -7.52
CA THR A 275 -15.87 -21.70 -8.17
C THR A 275 -14.52 -21.27 -7.62
N GLY A 276 -14.29 -19.97 -7.40
CA GLY A 276 -13.08 -19.46 -6.77
C GLY A 276 -12.86 -20.00 -5.35
N ARG A 277 -13.93 -20.18 -4.57
CA ARG A 277 -13.88 -20.81 -3.24
C ARG A 277 -13.56 -22.29 -3.32
N LEU A 278 -14.22 -23.03 -4.22
CA LEU A 278 -13.92 -24.44 -4.49
C LEU A 278 -12.44 -24.61 -4.82
N LEU A 279 -11.90 -23.82 -5.77
CA LEU A 279 -10.49 -23.88 -6.14
C LEU A 279 -9.58 -23.50 -4.96
N SER A 280 -9.96 -22.51 -4.15
CA SER A 280 -9.18 -22.13 -2.97
C SER A 280 -9.16 -23.25 -1.92
N ALA A 281 -10.28 -23.95 -1.73
CA ALA A 281 -10.37 -25.08 -0.82
C ALA A 281 -9.57 -26.27 -1.37
N TRP A 282 -9.67 -26.54 -2.66
CA TRP A 282 -8.86 -27.56 -3.33
C TRP A 282 -7.35 -27.26 -3.25
N CYS A 283 -6.91 -26.00 -3.26
CA CYS A 283 -5.48 -25.70 -3.07
C CYS A 283 -4.99 -25.83 -1.63
N LEU A 284 -5.85 -25.57 -0.63
CA LEU A 284 -5.43 -25.35 0.77
C LEU A 284 -5.82 -26.48 1.72
N ASP A 285 -6.81 -27.29 1.36
CA ASP A 285 -7.35 -28.36 2.20
C ASP A 285 -6.87 -29.73 1.69
N PRO A 286 -5.98 -30.42 2.42
CA PRO A 286 -5.47 -31.72 2.01
C PRO A 286 -6.56 -32.80 1.94
N GLU A 287 -7.62 -32.72 2.76
CA GLU A 287 -8.71 -33.70 2.71
C GLU A 287 -9.46 -33.56 1.39
N ILE A 288 -9.82 -32.32 1.00
CA ILE A 288 -10.46 -32.05 -0.29
C ILE A 288 -9.55 -32.43 -1.45
N THR A 289 -8.26 -32.09 -1.36
CA THR A 289 -7.27 -32.43 -2.38
C THR A 289 -7.18 -33.94 -2.60
N ASN A 290 -7.10 -34.71 -1.51
CA ASN A 290 -6.98 -36.16 -1.53
C ASN A 290 -8.26 -36.83 -2.01
N GLU A 291 -9.44 -36.39 -1.54
CA GLU A 291 -10.74 -36.89 -2.01
C GLU A 291 -10.88 -36.68 -3.53
N ILE A 292 -10.53 -35.49 -4.02
CA ILE A 292 -10.58 -35.24 -5.47
C ILE A 292 -9.58 -36.14 -6.20
N ALA A 293 -8.31 -36.17 -5.78
CA ALA A 293 -7.27 -36.93 -6.48
C ALA A 293 -7.54 -38.44 -6.50
N PHE A 294 -7.82 -39.05 -5.35
CA PHE A 294 -7.95 -40.50 -5.22
C PHE A 294 -9.37 -40.99 -5.48
N ASP A 295 -10.36 -40.36 -4.85
CA ASP A 295 -11.73 -40.88 -4.87
C ASP A 295 -12.54 -40.38 -6.07
N VAL A 296 -12.33 -39.16 -6.53
CA VAL A 296 -13.01 -38.63 -7.71
C VAL A 296 -12.25 -39.04 -8.98
N LEU A 297 -11.00 -38.61 -9.14
CA LEU A 297 -10.24 -38.77 -10.38
C LEU A 297 -9.65 -40.19 -10.52
N GLY A 298 -9.06 -40.73 -9.46
CA GLY A 298 -8.44 -42.06 -9.45
C GLY A 298 -9.43 -43.21 -9.68
N ASN A 299 -10.62 -43.12 -9.08
CA ASN A 299 -11.67 -44.13 -9.20
C ASN A 299 -12.67 -43.85 -10.34
N TRP A 300 -12.44 -42.82 -11.15
CA TRP A 300 -13.42 -42.32 -12.14
C TRP A 300 -13.86 -43.38 -13.16
N ALA A 301 -12.91 -44.12 -13.75
CA ALA A 301 -13.21 -45.16 -14.74
C ALA A 301 -14.04 -46.29 -14.13
N GLN A 302 -13.66 -46.79 -12.95
CA GLN A 302 -14.38 -47.84 -12.25
C GLN A 302 -15.79 -47.39 -11.81
N LYS A 303 -15.94 -46.16 -11.30
CA LYS A 303 -17.25 -45.59 -10.97
C LYS A 303 -18.14 -45.52 -12.21
N SER A 304 -17.58 -45.13 -13.36
CA SER A 304 -18.31 -45.08 -14.63
C SER A 304 -18.77 -46.46 -15.11
N GLU A 305 -17.95 -47.50 -14.97
CA GLU A 305 -18.30 -48.88 -15.32
C GLU A 305 -19.44 -49.44 -14.46
N SER A 306 -19.51 -49.03 -13.18
CA SER A 306 -20.49 -49.53 -12.22
C SER A 306 -21.91 -48.99 -12.42
N VAL A 307 -22.11 -47.96 -13.26
CA VAL A 307 -23.44 -47.39 -13.49
C VAL A 307 -24.24 -48.32 -14.41
N SER A 308 -25.29 -48.92 -13.84
CA SER A 308 -26.07 -50.01 -14.45
C SER A 308 -26.96 -49.56 -15.62
N ASN A 309 -27.37 -48.29 -15.68
CA ASN A 309 -28.35 -47.80 -16.65
C ASN A 309 -27.71 -46.92 -17.73
N ASN A 310 -27.52 -47.50 -18.91
CA ASN A 310 -27.44 -46.75 -20.17
C ASN A 310 -28.86 -46.28 -20.56
N SER A 311 -29.40 -45.28 -19.86
CA SER A 311 -30.74 -44.75 -20.16
C SER A 311 -30.78 -43.93 -21.45
N THR A 312 -29.64 -43.41 -21.92
CA THR A 312 -29.54 -42.52 -23.08
C THR A 312 -29.30 -43.24 -24.42
N GLY A 313 -28.92 -44.52 -24.39
CA GLY A 313 -28.51 -45.28 -25.57
C GLY A 313 -27.15 -44.88 -26.16
N LEU A 314 -26.47 -43.86 -25.61
CA LEU A 314 -25.25 -43.27 -26.19
C LEU A 314 -23.95 -44.07 -25.92
N PHE A 315 -24.04 -45.20 -25.21
CA PHE A 315 -22.86 -45.96 -24.81
C PHE A 315 -22.56 -47.02 -25.85
N HIS A 316 -21.32 -47.01 -26.34
CA HIS A 316 -20.77 -48.09 -27.14
C HIS A 316 -19.68 -48.82 -26.36
N TYR A 317 -19.69 -50.15 -26.46
CA TYR A 317 -18.58 -50.97 -25.96
C TYR A 317 -17.40 -50.78 -26.90
N VAL A 318 -16.28 -50.29 -26.36
CA VAL A 318 -15.05 -50.14 -27.14
C VAL A 318 -14.21 -51.40 -26.92
N GLY A 319 -13.75 -52.00 -28.02
CA GLY A 319 -12.81 -53.13 -28.00
C GLY A 319 -11.54 -52.79 -27.22
N SER A 320 -10.95 -53.81 -26.61
CA SER A 320 -10.47 -53.77 -25.23
C SER A 320 -9.09 -53.18 -24.93
N ALA A 321 -8.80 -52.96 -23.65
CA ALA A 321 -7.52 -53.40 -23.07
C ALA A 321 -7.55 -54.78 -22.38
N ASN A 322 -8.73 -55.37 -22.03
CA ASN A 322 -9.06 -56.83 -22.16
C ASN A 322 -10.42 -57.24 -21.53
N SER A 323 -11.53 -56.59 -21.87
CA SER A 323 -12.88 -57.10 -21.61
C SER A 323 -13.83 -56.72 -22.75
N PRO A 324 -14.73 -57.62 -23.21
CA PRO A 324 -15.81 -57.30 -24.14
C PRO A 324 -16.81 -56.26 -23.62
N ASN A 325 -16.66 -55.84 -22.35
CA ASN A 325 -17.58 -54.96 -21.64
C ASN A 325 -16.97 -53.62 -21.22
N PHE A 326 -15.82 -53.19 -21.76
CA PHE A 326 -15.25 -51.88 -21.42
C PHE A 326 -16.21 -50.75 -21.81
N ARG A 327 -16.71 -50.03 -20.81
CA ARG A 327 -17.58 -48.87 -21.00
C ARG A 327 -16.72 -47.64 -20.94
N HIS A 328 -16.75 -46.84 -22.00
CA HIS A 328 -16.07 -45.56 -21.98
C HIS A 328 -16.62 -44.71 -20.82
N PRO A 329 -15.76 -44.10 -19.98
CA PRO A 329 -16.22 -43.28 -18.87
C PRO A 329 -17.07 -42.11 -19.33
N TYR A 330 -17.94 -41.63 -18.42
CA TYR A 330 -18.87 -40.52 -18.70
C TYR A 330 -18.10 -39.28 -19.14
N ALA A 331 -18.33 -38.80 -20.36
CA ALA A 331 -17.63 -37.63 -20.88
C ALA A 331 -17.87 -36.34 -20.05
N LEU A 332 -18.95 -36.30 -19.27
CA LEU A 332 -19.39 -35.15 -18.49
C LEU A 332 -19.75 -35.57 -17.06
N ASN A 333 -19.33 -34.75 -16.10
CA ASN A 333 -19.60 -34.89 -14.67
C ASN A 333 -20.21 -33.57 -14.17
N SER A 334 -20.73 -33.57 -12.93
CA SER A 334 -21.13 -32.34 -12.25
C SER A 334 -20.31 -32.16 -10.98
N MET A 335 -20.02 -30.90 -10.64
CA MET A 335 -19.31 -30.56 -9.41
C MET A 335 -20.06 -29.43 -8.69
N GLY A 336 -20.28 -29.62 -7.40
CA GLY A 336 -20.84 -28.63 -6.50
C GLY A 336 -19.90 -28.42 -5.32
N TYR A 337 -19.93 -27.22 -4.76
CA TYR A 337 -19.22 -26.87 -3.55
C TYR A 337 -20.17 -26.18 -2.59
N SER A 338 -19.98 -26.39 -1.30
CA SER A 338 -20.64 -25.67 -0.22
C SER A 338 -19.71 -25.62 0.97
N SER A 339 -19.73 -24.54 1.73
CA SER A 339 -18.85 -24.37 2.89
C SER A 339 -19.63 -23.91 4.12
N VAL A 340 -19.12 -24.31 5.28
CA VAL A 340 -19.48 -23.70 6.57
C VAL A 340 -18.22 -23.05 7.11
N GLY A 341 -18.31 -21.75 7.41
CA GLY A 341 -17.17 -20.96 7.89
C GLY A 341 -17.52 -20.14 9.13
N LEU A 342 -16.51 -19.71 9.87
CA LEU A 342 -16.71 -18.80 11.00
C LEU A 342 -17.09 -17.37 10.55
N GLY A 343 -16.75 -16.98 9.31
CA GLY A 343 -16.95 -15.61 8.82
C GLY A 343 -15.82 -14.63 9.17
N ARG A 344 -14.79 -15.07 9.88
CA ARG A 344 -13.66 -14.22 10.32
C ARG A 344 -12.83 -13.65 9.17
N GLU A 345 -12.70 -14.37 8.07
CA GLU A 345 -12.00 -13.90 6.87
C GLU A 345 -12.72 -12.67 6.27
N TYR A 346 -14.05 -12.74 6.14
CA TYR A 346 -14.88 -11.64 5.68
C TYR A 346 -14.86 -10.46 6.65
N PHE A 347 -14.93 -10.73 7.95
CA PHE A 347 -14.85 -9.69 8.97
C PHE A 347 -13.49 -8.98 8.96
N ARG A 348 -12.38 -9.73 8.87
CA ARG A 348 -11.02 -9.15 8.76
C ARG A 348 -10.92 -8.22 7.55
N GLU A 349 -11.39 -8.66 6.39
CA GLU A 349 -11.36 -7.85 5.17
C GLU A 349 -12.28 -6.63 5.27
N TYR A 350 -13.47 -6.76 5.88
CA TYR A 350 -14.36 -5.64 6.18
C TYR A 350 -13.67 -4.58 7.03
N VAL A 351 -13.05 -5.00 8.14
CA VAL A 351 -12.32 -4.10 9.05
C VAL A 351 -11.16 -3.44 8.32
N ALA A 352 -10.37 -4.20 7.55
CA ALA A 352 -9.25 -3.64 6.80
C ALA A 352 -9.70 -2.60 5.76
N GLN A 353 -10.75 -2.88 4.98
CA GLN A 353 -11.31 -1.94 4.01
C GLN A 353 -11.85 -0.67 4.68
N ARG A 354 -12.65 -0.84 5.74
CA ARG A 354 -13.26 0.25 6.51
C ARG A 354 -12.23 1.19 7.09
N ILE A 355 -11.23 0.64 7.78
CA ILE A 355 -10.15 1.42 8.39
C ILE A 355 -9.32 2.11 7.32
N SER A 356 -8.90 1.40 6.27
CA SER A 356 -8.06 1.97 5.21
C SER A 356 -8.75 3.15 4.53
N LYS A 357 -10.04 3.02 4.19
CA LYS A 357 -10.82 4.10 3.59
C LYS A 357 -10.99 5.28 4.53
N LYS A 358 -11.17 5.04 5.84
CA LYS A 358 -11.20 6.10 6.86
C LYS A 358 -9.87 6.84 6.96
N VAL A 359 -8.74 6.14 6.94
CA VAL A 359 -7.40 6.76 6.96
C VAL A 359 -7.19 7.65 5.73
N ILE A 360 -7.52 7.15 4.53
CA ILE A 360 -7.42 7.93 3.29
C ILE A 360 -8.31 9.17 3.34
N LYS A 361 -9.58 9.02 3.76
CA LYS A 361 -10.49 10.16 3.96
C LYS A 361 -9.98 11.15 5.00
N HIS A 362 -9.35 10.68 6.07
CA HIS A 362 -8.75 11.55 7.08
C HIS A 362 -7.61 12.37 6.49
N LEU A 363 -6.66 11.74 5.79
CA LEU A 363 -5.54 12.44 5.17
C LEU A 363 -5.99 13.55 4.20
N ALA A 364 -6.97 13.25 3.35
CA ALA A 364 -7.45 14.19 2.33
C ALA A 364 -8.50 15.21 2.86
N ARG A 365 -9.47 14.72 3.64
CA ARG A 365 -10.76 15.38 3.87
C ARG A 365 -11.16 15.44 5.36
N ALA A 366 -10.23 15.33 6.31
CA ALA A 366 -10.55 15.43 7.74
C ALA A 366 -11.29 16.71 8.14
N HIS A 367 -11.09 17.81 7.41
CA HIS A 367 -11.75 19.10 7.65
C HIS A 367 -13.18 19.19 7.09
N TYR A 368 -13.69 18.14 6.43
CA TYR A 368 -15.04 18.13 5.89
C TYR A 368 -16.03 17.84 7.03
N ASP A 369 -16.60 18.90 7.60
CA ASP A 369 -17.68 18.82 8.58
C ASP A 369 -19.05 18.58 7.89
N ASP A 370 -20.09 18.33 8.68
CA ASP A 370 -21.45 18.12 8.17
C ASP A 370 -21.97 19.32 7.35
N ASP A 371 -21.49 20.53 7.63
CA ASP A 371 -21.87 21.74 6.89
C ASP A 371 -21.19 21.81 5.52
N VAL A 372 -19.95 21.33 5.38
CA VAL A 372 -19.28 21.12 4.10
C VAL A 372 -20.00 20.04 3.29
N LEU A 373 -20.29 18.89 3.92
CA LEU A 373 -20.97 17.77 3.25
C LEU A 373 -22.39 18.14 2.79
N SER A 374 -23.08 19.00 3.55
CA SER A 374 -24.41 19.53 3.20
C SER A 374 -24.38 20.81 2.34
N GLN A 375 -23.20 21.20 1.84
CA GLN A 375 -22.99 22.38 0.98
C GLN A 375 -23.42 23.73 1.60
N LYS A 376 -23.54 23.80 2.93
CA LYS A 376 -23.80 25.06 3.65
C LYS A 376 -22.53 25.88 3.84
N LYS A 377 -21.37 25.21 3.85
CA LYS A 377 -20.04 25.81 3.98
C LYS A 377 -19.15 25.36 2.84
N SER A 378 -18.29 26.25 2.33
CA SER A 378 -17.30 25.86 1.32
C SER A 378 -16.12 25.11 1.97
N VAL A 379 -15.47 24.24 1.21
CA VAL A 379 -14.28 23.49 1.66
C VAL A 379 -13.18 24.43 2.16
N ASN A 380 -12.88 25.50 1.42
CA ASN A 380 -11.87 26.49 1.79
C ASN A 380 -12.24 27.24 3.08
N GLN A 381 -13.51 27.56 3.27
CA GLN A 381 -13.96 28.21 4.50
C GLN A 381 -13.75 27.30 5.72
N ALA A 382 -14.08 26.00 5.61
CA ALA A 382 -13.84 25.05 6.69
C ALA A 382 -12.34 24.88 7.00
N LEU A 383 -11.50 24.86 5.97
CA LEU A 383 -10.05 24.82 6.09
C LEU A 383 -9.51 26.04 6.84
N ASP A 384 -9.93 27.25 6.47
CA ASP A 384 -9.50 28.49 7.13
C ASP A 384 -9.97 28.55 8.59
N GLU A 385 -11.23 28.18 8.88
CA GLU A 385 -11.78 28.13 10.24
C GLU A 385 -10.99 27.16 11.13
N LYS A 386 -10.70 25.94 10.62
CA LYS A 386 -9.93 24.93 11.35
C LYS A 386 -8.48 25.36 11.58
N THR A 387 -7.82 25.88 10.55
CA THR A 387 -6.45 26.40 10.67
C THR A 387 -6.38 27.50 11.71
N SER A 388 -7.29 28.48 11.67
CA SER A 388 -7.32 29.59 12.63
C SER A 388 -7.53 29.10 14.07
N ALA A 389 -8.38 28.09 14.27
CA ALA A 389 -8.65 27.53 15.58
C ALA A 389 -7.47 26.73 16.16
N LEU A 390 -6.69 26.07 15.29
CA LEU A 390 -5.63 25.14 15.70
C LEU A 390 -4.23 25.78 15.72
N PHE A 391 -4.00 26.89 15.01
CA PHE A 391 -2.66 27.47 14.85
C PHE A 391 -1.98 27.80 16.18
N GLY A 392 -2.71 28.35 17.16
CA GLY A 392 -2.13 28.67 18.47
C GLY A 392 -1.57 27.43 19.19
N HIS A 393 -2.30 26.32 19.18
CA HIS A 393 -1.86 25.05 19.76
C HIS A 393 -0.74 24.40 18.94
N PHE A 394 -0.81 24.51 17.62
CA PHE A 394 0.23 24.02 16.72
C PHE A 394 1.56 24.75 16.97
N LEU A 395 1.53 26.08 17.07
CA LEU A 395 2.69 26.91 17.31
C LEU A 395 3.31 26.64 18.68
N SER A 396 2.51 26.59 19.76
CA SER A 396 3.03 26.38 21.12
C SER A 396 3.76 25.04 21.28
N ASN A 397 3.34 24.01 20.53
CA ASN A 397 3.94 22.68 20.57
C ASN A 397 5.05 22.47 19.52
N SER A 398 5.26 23.43 18.62
CA SER A 398 6.28 23.33 17.57
C SER A 398 7.71 23.59 18.06
N GLY A 399 7.87 24.21 19.22
CA GLY A 399 9.17 24.70 19.71
C GLY A 399 9.68 25.96 19.01
N LEU A 400 8.79 26.70 18.32
CA LEU A 400 9.10 27.90 17.53
C LEU A 400 8.33 29.15 17.97
N ASP A 401 7.61 29.10 19.08
CA ASP A 401 6.84 30.25 19.61
C ASP A 401 7.81 31.25 20.28
N GLU A 402 8.12 32.33 19.55
CA GLU A 402 9.22 33.27 19.86
C GLU A 402 8.78 34.75 19.88
N ILE A 403 7.55 35.07 19.44
CA ILE A 403 7.11 36.48 19.40
C ILE A 403 6.71 36.95 20.80
N GLY A 404 7.31 38.07 21.21
CA GLY A 404 7.01 38.75 22.47
C GLY A 404 7.84 38.27 23.66
N SER A 405 7.74 38.99 24.77
CA SER A 405 8.67 38.84 25.90
C SER A 405 8.51 37.57 26.74
N GLU A 406 7.36 36.90 26.65
CA GLU A 406 7.03 35.74 27.50
C GLU A 406 7.30 34.39 26.83
N LYS A 407 7.52 34.39 25.51
CA LYS A 407 7.62 33.17 24.70
C LYS A 407 8.92 33.21 23.92
N ASN A 408 9.91 32.43 24.38
CA ASN A 408 11.30 32.49 23.92
C ASN A 408 11.82 31.06 23.60
N ALA A 409 11.06 30.26 22.85
CA ALA A 409 11.34 28.84 22.67
C ALA A 409 12.73 28.54 22.08
N ILE A 410 13.16 29.34 21.09
CA ILE A 410 14.44 29.23 20.43
C ILE A 410 15.50 29.98 21.24
N THR A 411 15.27 31.24 21.61
CA THR A 411 16.30 32.04 22.29
C THR A 411 16.67 31.48 23.67
N ASP A 412 15.73 30.91 24.43
CA ASP A 412 16.04 30.22 25.70
C ASP A 412 16.83 28.93 25.47
N SER A 413 16.60 28.22 24.36
CA SER A 413 17.36 27.03 24.00
C SER A 413 18.80 27.36 23.61
N ILE A 414 19.06 28.56 23.08
CA ILE A 414 20.38 29.02 22.63
C ILE A 414 21.18 29.73 23.72
N ARG A 415 20.51 30.35 24.70
CA ARG A 415 21.17 31.09 25.80
C ARG A 415 22.19 30.22 26.54
N SER A 416 23.31 30.82 26.95
CA SER A 416 24.31 30.08 27.73
C SER A 416 23.74 29.55 29.04
N LEU A 417 24.03 28.29 29.36
CA LEU A 417 23.71 27.67 30.65
C LEU A 417 24.42 28.36 31.82
N ASN A 418 25.60 28.95 31.57
CA ASN A 418 26.42 29.61 32.57
C ASN A 418 26.22 31.13 32.59
N ASN A 419 25.24 31.66 31.85
CA ASN A 419 25.08 33.10 31.63
C ASN A 419 25.11 33.91 32.94
N ALA A 420 24.33 33.52 33.95
CA ALA A 420 24.33 34.20 35.25
C ALA A 420 25.72 34.20 35.93
N THR A 421 26.42 33.06 35.91
CA THR A 421 27.77 32.93 36.49
C THR A 421 28.81 33.71 35.70
N ASN A 422 28.70 33.76 34.37
CA ASN A 422 29.57 34.55 33.52
C ASN A 422 29.35 36.06 33.76
N LEU A 423 28.09 36.51 33.86
CA LEU A 423 27.77 37.90 34.20
C LEU A 423 28.41 38.30 35.53
N ASP A 424 28.27 37.48 36.57
CA ASP A 424 28.84 37.77 37.88
C ASP A 424 30.38 37.77 37.84
N LYS A 425 30.99 36.78 37.18
CA LYS A 425 32.45 36.68 37.04
C LYS A 425 33.02 37.92 36.32
N TYR A 426 32.47 38.28 35.17
CA TYR A 426 33.02 39.36 34.36
C TYR A 426 32.71 40.75 34.93
N ALA A 427 31.54 40.95 35.56
CA ALA A 427 31.29 42.16 36.34
C ALA A 427 32.33 42.29 37.48
N ASN A 428 32.70 41.16 38.11
CA ASN A 428 33.74 41.16 39.14
C ASN A 428 35.14 41.45 38.59
N ASP A 429 35.53 40.82 37.50
CA ASP A 429 36.84 40.98 36.86
C ASP A 429 37.03 42.43 36.36
N ILE A 430 35.99 43.04 35.79
CA ILE A 430 36.01 44.43 35.32
C ILE A 430 36.32 45.38 36.47
N VAL A 431 35.61 45.26 37.58
CA VAL A 431 35.79 46.16 38.72
C VAL A 431 37.11 45.89 39.44
N ASN A 432 37.48 44.62 39.66
CA ASN A 432 38.75 44.25 40.30
C ASN A 432 39.96 44.76 39.52
N PHE A 433 39.96 44.59 38.20
CA PHE A 433 41.07 45.05 37.36
C PHE A 433 41.18 46.57 37.32
N ALA A 434 40.04 47.27 37.38
CA ALA A 434 40.04 48.72 37.46
C ALA A 434 40.64 49.23 38.79
N THR A 435 40.35 48.56 39.92
CA THR A 435 40.73 48.99 41.28
C THR A 435 42.06 48.43 41.81
N GLU A 436 42.64 47.42 41.16
CA GLU A 436 43.84 46.73 41.65
C GLU A 436 45.04 47.67 41.85
N GLY A 437 45.58 47.69 43.08
CA GLY A 437 46.79 48.43 43.43
C GLY A 437 46.65 49.96 43.42
N LYS A 438 45.43 50.49 43.35
CA LYS A 438 45.14 51.93 43.24
C LYS A 438 44.35 52.40 44.46
N ASP A 439 44.89 53.37 45.18
CA ASP A 439 44.22 54.06 46.29
C ASP A 439 44.18 55.57 46.06
N ASP A 440 43.11 56.22 46.50
CA ASP A 440 42.99 57.68 46.62
C ASP A 440 42.95 58.47 45.27
N GLN A 441 42.20 57.97 44.27
CA GLN A 441 41.99 58.64 42.97
C GLN A 441 40.71 59.47 42.88
N LYS A 442 40.68 60.41 41.92
CA LYS A 442 39.48 61.20 41.55
C LYS A 442 38.50 60.34 40.75
N ILE A 443 37.20 60.64 40.87
CA ILE A 443 36.12 59.95 40.14
C ILE A 443 36.35 59.94 38.62
N SER A 444 36.80 61.05 38.03
CA SER A 444 37.08 61.11 36.58
C SER A 444 38.18 60.16 36.12
N SER A 445 39.17 59.86 36.97
CA SER A 445 40.19 58.84 36.69
C SER A 445 39.64 57.43 36.84
N TRP A 446 38.79 57.19 37.84
CA TRP A 446 38.09 55.92 38.01
C TRP A 446 37.15 55.58 36.84
N ILE A 447 36.42 56.55 36.30
CA ILE A 447 35.55 56.34 35.12
C ILE A 447 36.37 55.88 33.91
N VAL A 448 37.55 56.48 33.69
CA VAL A 448 38.46 56.07 32.60
C VAL A 448 38.96 54.65 32.83
N ASP A 449 39.45 54.36 34.04
CA ASP A 449 39.99 53.04 34.40
C ASP A 449 38.94 51.91 34.26
N VAL A 450 37.70 52.14 34.72
CA VAL A 450 36.62 51.16 34.57
C VAL A 450 36.17 51.05 33.12
N THR A 451 36.14 52.15 32.36
CA THR A 451 35.83 52.10 30.92
C THR A 451 36.86 51.29 30.15
N ASP A 452 38.15 51.47 30.42
CA ASP A 452 39.24 50.72 29.80
C ASP A 452 39.19 49.24 30.19
N SER A 453 38.91 48.96 31.47
CA SER A 453 38.70 47.59 31.97
C SER A 453 37.50 46.92 31.29
N TYR A 454 36.36 47.62 31.19
CA TYR A 454 35.17 47.14 30.51
C TYR A 454 35.46 46.80 29.05
N ASN A 455 36.10 47.71 28.31
CA ASN A 455 36.46 47.50 26.91
C ASN A 455 37.44 46.32 26.72
N PHE A 456 38.29 46.05 27.70
CA PHE A 456 39.19 44.90 27.68
C PHE A 456 38.45 43.57 27.91
N TYR A 457 37.58 43.51 28.94
CA TYR A 457 36.90 42.28 29.32
C TYR A 457 35.64 41.97 28.50
N ILE A 458 34.98 42.96 27.91
CA ILE A 458 33.78 42.74 27.09
C ILE A 458 34.06 41.79 25.93
N SER A 459 35.20 41.95 25.26
CA SER A 459 35.62 41.06 24.17
C SER A 459 35.80 39.60 24.63
N LYS A 460 36.31 39.39 25.86
CA LYS A 460 36.50 38.07 26.45
C LYS A 460 35.16 37.46 26.88
N PHE A 461 34.29 38.26 27.50
CA PHE A 461 32.94 37.85 27.88
C PHE A 461 32.15 37.42 26.64
N THR A 462 32.08 38.26 25.61
CA THR A 462 31.41 37.95 24.35
C THR A 462 31.97 36.69 23.71
N SER A 463 33.29 36.47 23.77
CA SER A 463 33.90 35.25 23.20
C SER A 463 33.49 33.97 23.92
N ILE A 464 33.39 34.00 25.26
CA ILE A 464 32.94 32.84 26.05
C ILE A 464 31.45 32.59 25.83
N GLU A 465 30.61 33.61 25.95
CA GLU A 465 29.17 33.49 25.71
C GLU A 465 28.88 32.97 24.30
N LEU A 466 29.54 33.53 23.28
CA LEU A 466 29.37 33.08 21.90
C LEU A 466 29.75 31.61 21.72
N GLN A 467 30.81 31.13 22.36
CA GLN A 467 31.22 29.72 22.27
C GLN A 467 30.19 28.80 22.95
N GLU A 468 29.71 29.15 24.14
CA GLU A 468 28.71 28.36 24.86
C GLU A 468 27.36 28.35 24.13
N GLN A 469 26.96 29.48 23.53
CA GLN A 469 25.73 29.58 22.73
C GLN A 469 25.84 28.78 21.42
N LYS A 470 27.01 28.77 20.77
CA LYS A 470 27.28 27.87 19.62
C LYS A 470 27.15 26.39 20.00
N ASP A 471 27.64 26.01 21.18
CA ASP A 471 27.50 24.65 21.68
C ASP A 471 26.04 24.28 21.97
N GLN A 472 25.20 25.23 22.42
CA GLN A 472 23.75 25.01 22.55
C GLN A 472 23.07 24.93 21.18
N ALA A 473 23.41 25.81 20.24
CA ALA A 473 22.91 25.77 18.88
C ALA A 473 23.17 24.39 18.23
N LYS A 474 24.37 23.85 18.41
CA LYS A 474 24.73 22.50 17.93
C LYS A 474 23.89 21.38 18.55
N LYS A 475 23.49 21.50 19.83
CA LYS A 475 22.61 20.52 20.46
C LYS A 475 21.18 20.63 19.94
N TRP A 476 20.69 21.86 19.81
CA TRP A 476 19.36 22.14 19.31
C TRP A 476 19.18 21.62 17.87
N THR A 477 20.12 21.93 16.96
CA THR A 477 20.06 21.46 15.56
C THR A 477 20.14 19.93 15.43
N ALA A 478 20.76 19.24 16.39
CA ALA A 478 20.86 17.78 16.37
C ALA A 478 19.56 17.05 16.71
N THR A 479 18.63 17.69 17.43
CA THR A 479 17.39 17.05 17.90
C THR A 479 16.12 17.68 17.36
N PHE A 480 16.15 18.97 17.04
CA PHE A 480 14.97 19.77 16.74
C PHE A 480 14.18 19.25 15.52
N GLU A 481 14.88 18.90 14.43
CA GLU A 481 14.23 18.40 13.21
C GLU A 481 13.35 17.18 13.51
N LYS A 482 13.89 16.20 14.26
CA LYS A 482 13.14 14.99 14.61
C LYS A 482 11.89 15.32 15.43
N THR A 483 12.02 16.17 16.45
CA THR A 483 10.88 16.58 17.28
C THR A 483 9.83 17.36 16.48
N PHE A 484 10.27 18.18 15.52
CA PHE A 484 9.38 18.94 14.66
C PHE A 484 8.61 18.02 13.69
N ILE A 485 9.29 17.06 13.06
CA ILE A 485 8.64 16.08 12.17
C ILE A 485 7.67 15.18 12.94
N GLU A 486 8.02 14.76 14.16
CA GLU A 486 7.09 14.05 15.05
C GLU A 486 5.85 14.90 15.38
N HIS A 487 6.02 16.20 15.65
CA HIS A 487 4.90 17.13 15.86
C HIS A 487 4.03 17.27 14.61
N VAL A 488 4.63 17.36 13.42
CA VAL A 488 3.90 17.40 12.13
C VAL A 488 3.08 16.12 11.93
N ILE A 489 3.66 14.94 12.11
CA ILE A 489 2.95 13.65 11.97
C ILE A 489 1.80 13.55 12.97
N ASN A 490 2.03 13.92 14.23
CA ASN A 490 0.99 13.92 15.26
C ASN A 490 -0.15 14.90 14.91
N THR A 491 0.18 16.05 14.34
CA THR A 491 -0.78 17.05 13.87
C THR A 491 -1.62 16.51 12.71
N VAL A 492 -1.01 15.83 11.74
CA VAL A 492 -1.75 15.16 10.64
C VAL A 492 -2.72 14.12 11.18
N ALA A 493 -2.31 13.34 12.20
CA ALA A 493 -3.13 12.31 12.82
C ALA A 493 -4.27 12.86 13.69
N GLU A 494 -4.21 14.12 14.11
CA GLU A 494 -5.22 14.73 14.98
C GLU A 494 -6.58 14.83 14.28
N ALA A 495 -7.64 14.54 15.05
CA ALA A 495 -9.01 14.52 14.55
C ALA A 495 -9.41 15.87 13.95
N GLY A 496 -9.80 15.86 12.67
CA GLY A 496 -10.22 17.06 11.96
C GLY A 496 -9.10 17.87 11.29
N THR A 497 -7.85 17.41 11.37
CA THR A 497 -6.69 18.09 10.77
C THR A 497 -6.34 17.45 9.42
N GLY A 498 -5.83 16.21 9.42
CA GLY A 498 -5.38 15.55 8.18
C GLY A 498 -4.23 16.31 7.49
N ALA A 499 -3.80 15.85 6.31
CA ALA A 499 -2.67 16.45 5.60
C ALA A 499 -3.00 17.88 5.14
N THR A 500 -4.21 18.10 4.63
CA THR A 500 -4.64 19.38 4.04
C THR A 500 -4.61 20.54 5.04
N VAL A 501 -5.09 20.33 6.28
CA VAL A 501 -5.02 21.38 7.32
C VAL A 501 -3.59 21.55 7.80
N THR A 502 -2.81 20.48 7.94
CA THR A 502 -1.39 20.59 8.33
C THR A 502 -0.57 21.37 7.31
N ILE A 503 -0.81 21.20 5.99
CA ILE A 503 -0.19 22.03 4.95
C ILE A 503 -0.48 23.51 5.24
N ARG A 504 -1.74 23.85 5.51
CA ARG A 504 -2.13 25.24 5.79
C ARG A 504 -1.50 25.76 7.09
N LEU A 505 -1.42 24.94 8.14
CA LEU A 505 -0.74 25.29 9.39
C LEU A 505 0.75 25.58 9.18
N ILE A 506 1.43 24.79 8.33
CA ILE A 506 2.84 25.01 7.99
C ILE A 506 3.02 26.27 7.13
N GLU A 507 2.10 26.58 6.22
CA GLU A 507 2.12 27.85 5.46
C GLU A 507 1.93 29.07 6.36
N VAL A 508 1.02 28.99 7.34
CA VAL A 508 0.84 30.06 8.33
C VAL A 508 2.05 30.15 9.27
N LEU A 509 2.69 29.02 9.61
CA LEU A 509 3.94 28.99 10.36
C LEU A 509 5.09 29.65 9.57
N ASP A 510 5.23 29.40 8.28
CA ASP A 510 6.23 30.07 7.41
C ASP A 510 6.05 31.59 7.48
N GLN A 511 4.82 32.07 7.37
CA GLN A 511 4.52 33.51 7.50
C GLN A 511 4.86 34.02 8.90
N HIS A 512 4.44 33.31 9.95
CA HIS A 512 4.70 33.71 11.33
C HIS A 512 6.19 33.78 11.65
N LEU A 513 6.98 32.81 11.20
CA LEU A 513 8.44 32.80 11.37
C LEU A 513 9.13 33.97 10.66
N ARG A 514 8.58 34.46 9.54
CA ARG A 514 9.08 35.69 8.89
C ARG A 514 8.81 36.92 9.75
N GLU A 515 7.66 36.98 10.40
CA GLU A 515 7.33 38.03 11.39
C GLU A 515 8.25 37.93 12.62
N THR A 516 8.51 36.71 13.12
CA THR A 516 9.49 36.44 14.18
C THR A 516 10.89 36.93 13.81
N LEU A 517 11.33 36.73 12.56
CA LEU A 517 12.63 37.23 12.11
C LEU A 517 12.73 38.76 12.17
N ASP A 518 11.67 39.46 11.78
CA ASP A 518 11.62 40.92 11.84
C ASP A 518 11.62 41.42 13.29
N ASP A 519 10.88 40.75 14.17
CA ASP A 519 10.83 41.03 15.61
C ASP A 519 12.21 40.86 16.27
N LEU A 520 12.85 39.70 16.09
CA LEU A 520 14.20 39.42 16.61
C LEU A 520 15.25 40.40 16.05
N LYS A 521 15.11 40.84 14.80
CA LYS A 521 15.99 41.85 14.20
C LYS A 521 15.81 43.22 14.88
N ASN A 522 14.58 43.58 15.23
CA ASN A 522 14.29 44.81 15.96
C ASN A 522 14.80 44.73 17.41
N GLU A 523 14.50 43.65 18.14
CA GLU A 523 15.01 43.42 19.50
C GLU A 523 16.54 43.52 19.55
N ARG A 524 17.21 42.87 18.60
CA ARG A 524 18.68 42.91 18.53
C ARG A 524 19.20 44.35 18.37
N GLN A 525 18.53 45.20 17.59
CA GLN A 525 18.92 46.61 17.45
C GLN A 525 18.72 47.39 18.75
N GLU A 526 17.63 47.14 19.46
CA GLU A 526 17.38 47.73 20.79
C GLU A 526 18.44 47.29 21.79
N PHE A 527 18.81 46.01 21.80
CA PHE A 527 19.83 45.48 22.70
C PHE A 527 21.22 45.99 22.37
N VAL A 528 21.54 46.23 21.09
CA VAL A 528 22.76 46.94 20.69
C VAL A 528 22.77 48.33 21.32
N HIS A 529 21.67 49.08 21.26
CA HIS A 529 21.58 50.38 21.92
C HIS A 529 21.80 50.26 23.45
N TRP A 530 21.08 49.36 24.13
CA TRP A 530 21.19 49.20 25.58
C TRP A 530 22.56 48.71 26.06
N SER A 531 23.24 47.86 25.29
CA SER A 531 24.61 47.42 25.60
C SER A 531 25.62 48.59 25.67
N THR A 532 25.37 49.68 24.92
CA THR A 532 26.24 50.86 24.92
C THR A 532 25.99 51.82 26.08
N LEU A 533 24.90 51.63 26.85
CA LEU A 533 24.54 52.48 27.99
C LEU A 533 25.40 52.25 29.23
N TYR A 534 26.35 51.31 29.21
CA TYR A 534 27.27 51.06 30.33
C TYR A 534 28.00 52.34 30.80
N LYS A 535 28.28 53.29 29.88
CA LYS A 535 28.88 54.58 30.25
C LYS A 535 27.95 55.44 31.10
N ASN A 536 26.65 55.42 30.81
CA ASN A 536 25.66 56.09 31.63
C ASN A 536 25.56 55.41 32.99
N THR A 537 25.59 54.08 33.04
CA THR A 537 25.64 53.30 34.29
C THR A 537 26.86 53.66 35.14
N LEU A 538 28.03 53.83 34.52
CA LEU A 538 29.26 54.25 35.20
C LEU A 538 29.12 55.66 35.76
N SER A 539 28.64 56.62 34.95
CA SER A 539 28.42 58.00 35.38
C SER A 539 27.39 58.08 36.51
N GLU A 540 26.23 57.41 36.38
CA GLU A 540 25.19 57.40 37.42
C GLU A 540 25.73 56.91 38.78
N VAL A 541 26.46 55.78 38.79
CA VAL A 541 26.92 55.18 40.04
C VAL A 541 28.07 55.96 40.68
N LEU A 542 28.97 56.54 39.87
CA LEU A 542 30.18 57.19 40.36
C LEU A 542 30.02 58.72 40.57
N GLU A 543 29.21 59.42 39.77
CA GLU A 543 28.98 60.86 39.90
C GLU A 543 28.06 61.21 41.09
N GLU A 544 27.21 60.28 41.54
CA GLU A 544 26.39 60.42 42.77
C GLU A 544 27.23 60.71 44.04
N LEU A 545 28.53 60.40 44.02
CA LEU A 545 29.47 60.63 45.13
C LEU A 545 30.10 62.04 45.12
N GLY A 546 29.94 62.82 44.05
CA GLY A 546 30.40 64.20 43.89
C GLY A 546 31.86 64.37 43.43
N ASP A 547 32.11 65.21 42.43
CA ASP A 547 33.36 65.37 41.65
C ASP A 547 34.69 65.52 42.43
N ASN A 548 34.66 65.95 43.69
CA ASN A 548 35.85 66.16 44.53
C ASN A 548 36.09 65.05 45.56
N ALA A 549 35.24 64.01 45.61
CA ALA A 549 35.43 62.88 46.49
C ALA A 549 36.57 61.99 45.99
N LYS A 550 37.45 61.57 46.91
CA LYS A 550 38.46 60.54 46.66
C LYS A 550 37.95 59.23 47.23
N ILE A 551 37.87 58.21 46.38
CA ILE A 551 37.29 56.91 46.71
C ILE A 551 38.44 55.91 46.85
N LYS A 552 38.39 55.08 47.89
CA LYS A 552 39.32 53.97 48.11
C LYS A 552 38.86 52.72 47.35
N SER A 553 39.77 51.78 47.12
CA SER A 553 39.47 50.53 46.42
C SER A 553 38.49 49.61 47.18
N ASP A 554 38.23 49.84 48.46
CA ASP A 554 37.36 49.05 49.35
C ASP A 554 35.96 49.67 49.60
N HIS A 555 35.57 50.68 48.83
CA HIS A 555 34.30 51.39 49.00
C HIS A 555 33.08 50.58 48.49
N GLU A 556 31.94 50.64 49.19
CA GLU A 556 30.70 49.90 48.89
C GLU A 556 30.12 50.20 47.48
N VAL A 557 30.45 51.37 46.92
CA VAL A 557 30.05 51.74 45.53
C VAL A 557 30.47 50.70 44.50
N TRP A 558 31.58 50.00 44.73
CA TRP A 558 32.08 48.97 43.83
C TRP A 558 31.14 47.76 43.77
N ASP A 559 30.44 47.44 44.86
CA ASP A 559 29.43 46.36 44.90
C ASP A 559 28.16 46.74 44.13
N THR A 560 27.72 48.00 44.28
CA THR A 560 26.64 48.58 43.48
C THR A 560 27.00 48.57 41.99
N LEU A 561 28.24 48.94 41.66
CA LEU A 561 28.71 48.96 40.28
C LEU A 561 28.78 47.56 39.66
N ARG A 562 29.30 46.55 40.39
CA ARG A 562 29.27 45.14 39.94
C ARG A 562 27.86 44.71 39.60
N THR A 563 26.88 45.05 40.45
CA THR A 563 25.48 44.68 40.24
C THR A 563 24.91 45.35 38.99
N LYS A 564 25.11 46.66 38.83
CA LYS A 564 24.60 47.40 37.67
C LYS A 564 25.31 47.05 36.36
N LEU A 565 26.59 46.65 36.38
CA LEU A 565 27.33 46.24 35.18
C LEU A 565 26.83 44.92 34.58
N ARG A 566 26.05 44.12 35.32
CA ARG A 566 25.43 42.89 34.80
C ARG A 566 24.45 43.18 33.66
N GLU A 567 23.75 44.30 33.72
CA GLU A 567 22.73 44.66 32.73
C GLU A 567 23.31 44.89 31.32
N PRO A 568 24.31 45.77 31.09
CA PRO A 568 24.90 45.93 29.76
C PRO A 568 25.64 44.67 29.27
N LEU A 569 26.19 43.85 30.17
CA LEU A 569 26.75 42.54 29.82
C LEU A 569 25.65 41.57 29.37
N PHE A 570 24.51 41.54 30.05
CA PHE A 570 23.35 40.73 29.66
C PHE A 570 22.86 41.11 28.26
N TRP A 571 22.68 42.41 27.98
CA TRP A 571 22.30 42.87 26.65
C TRP A 571 23.33 42.48 25.58
N THR A 572 24.62 42.51 25.92
CA THR A 572 25.68 42.05 25.00
C THR A 572 25.54 40.56 24.65
N SER A 573 25.21 39.73 25.64
CA SER A 573 24.92 38.31 25.42
C SER A 573 23.65 38.09 24.60
N GLU A 574 22.59 38.86 24.85
CA GLU A 574 21.32 38.69 24.12
C GLU A 574 21.45 39.07 22.64
N ILE A 575 22.35 40.00 22.28
CA ILE A 575 22.67 40.31 20.87
C ILE A 575 23.18 39.08 20.13
N THR A 576 24.07 38.28 20.75
CA THR A 576 24.61 37.08 20.12
C THR A 576 23.58 35.95 20.08
N VAL A 577 22.76 35.80 21.13
CA VAL A 577 21.62 34.87 21.13
C VAL A 577 20.66 35.17 19.97
N ARG A 578 20.21 36.43 19.83
CA ARG A 578 19.32 36.84 18.73
C ARG A 578 19.96 36.61 17.37
N SER A 579 21.26 36.86 17.23
CA SER A 579 21.97 36.65 15.96
C SER A 579 22.00 35.17 15.55
N ILE A 580 22.29 34.27 16.48
CA ILE A 580 22.26 32.82 16.24
C ILE A 580 20.83 32.36 15.92
N SER A 581 19.83 32.79 16.70
CA SER A 581 18.43 32.43 16.47
C SER A 581 17.93 32.89 15.09
N ILE A 582 18.27 34.12 14.67
CA ILE A 582 17.94 34.64 13.33
C ILE A 582 18.54 33.75 12.24
N GLU A 583 19.83 33.39 12.35
CA GLU A 583 20.49 32.51 11.37
C GLU A 583 19.81 31.13 11.30
N LEU A 584 19.51 30.53 12.46
CA LEU A 584 18.86 29.22 12.52
C LEU A 584 17.45 29.23 11.94
N ILE A 585 16.64 30.26 12.21
CA ILE A 585 15.29 30.40 11.64
C ILE A 585 15.38 30.63 10.12
N GLU A 586 16.30 31.47 9.63
CA GLU A 586 16.51 31.70 8.20
C GLU A 586 16.97 30.44 7.46
N GLU A 587 17.78 29.60 8.10
CA GLU A 587 18.17 28.29 7.57
C GLU A 587 17.04 27.27 7.62
N PHE A 588 16.25 27.23 8.70
CA PHE A 588 15.09 26.34 8.83
C PHE A 588 14.00 26.63 7.79
N LEU A 589 13.68 27.91 7.57
CA LEU A 589 12.75 28.36 6.53
C LEU A 589 13.20 27.96 5.12
N ARG A 590 14.51 27.91 4.87
CA ARG A 590 15.07 27.51 3.56
C ARG A 590 15.22 26.00 3.42
N GLY A 591 15.62 25.31 4.48
CA GLY A 591 16.10 23.93 4.45
C GLY A 591 15.09 22.86 4.86
N VAL A 592 14.07 23.21 5.66
CA VAL A 592 13.11 22.24 6.23
C VAL A 592 11.69 22.50 5.74
N ILE A 593 11.16 23.72 5.92
CA ILE A 593 9.77 24.06 5.60
C ILE A 593 9.35 23.67 4.17
N PRO A 594 10.14 23.95 3.11
CA PRO A 594 9.75 23.58 1.75
C PRO A 594 9.67 22.07 1.54
N SER A 595 10.56 21.30 2.17
CA SER A 595 10.57 19.84 2.08
C SER A 595 9.40 19.23 2.84
N VAL A 596 9.02 19.77 4.00
CA VAL A 596 7.82 19.35 4.75
C VAL A 596 6.55 19.63 3.93
N LEU A 597 6.43 20.83 3.36
CA LEU A 597 5.29 21.17 2.49
C LEU A 597 5.21 20.26 1.27
N LYS A 598 6.35 19.92 0.66
CA LYS A 598 6.42 19.02 -0.49
C LYS A 598 5.88 17.63 -0.15
N VAL A 599 6.36 17.01 0.94
CA VAL A 599 5.91 15.66 1.33
C VAL A 599 4.44 15.63 1.77
N LEU A 600 3.97 16.66 2.49
CA LEU A 600 2.55 16.74 2.87
C LEU A 600 1.64 16.93 1.66
N LYS A 601 2.05 17.72 0.66
CA LYS A 601 1.31 17.88 -0.60
C LYS A 601 1.25 16.56 -1.37
N ASP A 602 2.35 15.83 -1.47
CA ASP A 602 2.36 14.48 -2.08
C ASP A 602 1.39 13.53 -1.36
N ILE A 603 1.41 13.49 -0.02
CA ILE A 603 0.44 12.71 0.78
C ILE A 603 -1.01 13.11 0.48
N SER A 604 -1.30 14.42 0.44
CA SER A 604 -2.64 14.95 0.18
C SER A 604 -3.12 14.62 -1.25
N ASP A 605 -2.26 14.84 -2.25
CA ASP A 605 -2.55 14.57 -3.66
C ASP A 605 -2.78 13.08 -3.90
N GLN A 606 -1.94 12.21 -3.34
CA GLN A 606 -2.15 10.76 -3.39
C GLN A 606 -3.49 10.40 -2.72
N ALA A 607 -3.75 10.84 -1.50
CA ALA A 607 -5.01 10.53 -0.82
C ALA A 607 -6.26 10.98 -1.60
N GLU A 608 -6.21 12.13 -2.28
CA GLU A 608 -7.30 12.57 -3.17
C GLU A 608 -7.42 11.70 -4.43
N LEU A 609 -6.30 11.27 -5.04
CA LEU A 609 -6.32 10.33 -6.17
C LEU A 609 -6.97 8.99 -5.79
N ALA A 610 -6.71 8.46 -4.58
CA ALA A 610 -7.40 7.26 -4.09
C ALA A 610 -8.91 7.44 -3.93
N LEU A 611 -9.39 8.68 -3.73
CA LEU A 611 -10.81 8.94 -3.54
C LEU A 611 -11.52 9.34 -4.84
N ASP A 612 -10.80 9.42 -5.97
CA ASP A 612 -11.34 9.76 -7.29
C ASP A 612 -11.77 8.50 -8.07
N PRO A 613 -13.08 8.19 -8.16
CA PRO A 613 -13.56 6.99 -8.85
C PRO A 613 -13.36 7.02 -10.38
N SER A 614 -12.92 8.14 -10.96
CA SER A 614 -12.59 8.22 -12.38
C SER A 614 -11.24 7.56 -12.72
N ARG A 615 -10.35 7.46 -11.73
CA ARG A 615 -9.03 6.83 -11.82
C ARG A 615 -9.11 5.34 -11.50
N ASP A 616 -8.17 4.56 -12.05
CA ASP A 616 -8.17 3.11 -11.84
C ASP A 616 -7.92 2.77 -10.36
N GLU A 617 -7.06 3.51 -9.67
CA GLU A 617 -6.79 3.38 -8.24
C GLU A 617 -8.03 3.71 -7.39
N GLY A 618 -8.71 4.81 -7.69
CA GLY A 618 -9.90 5.22 -6.94
C GLY A 618 -11.14 4.38 -7.21
N ARG A 619 -11.21 3.66 -8.35
CA ARG A 619 -12.24 2.63 -8.56
C ARG A 619 -12.15 1.51 -7.54
N GLU A 620 -10.96 1.06 -7.15
CA GLU A 620 -10.81 0.01 -6.13
C GLU A 620 -11.27 0.52 -4.75
N VAL A 621 -10.80 1.69 -4.35
CA VAL A 621 -11.14 2.30 -3.03
C VAL A 621 -12.63 2.65 -2.93
N ALA A 622 -13.27 3.05 -4.03
CA ALA A 622 -14.71 3.31 -4.06
C ALA A 622 -15.53 2.09 -3.61
N LEU A 623 -15.03 0.87 -3.90
CA LEU A 623 -15.67 -0.40 -3.57
C LEU A 623 -15.37 -0.91 -2.16
N TRP A 624 -14.44 -0.28 -1.45
CA TRP A 624 -14.14 -0.67 -0.08
C TRP A 624 -15.31 -0.32 0.83
N ALA A 625 -15.60 -1.25 1.74
CA ALA A 625 -16.62 -1.08 2.77
C ALA A 625 -16.34 0.16 3.64
N GLU A 626 -17.42 0.80 4.09
CA GLU A 626 -17.38 1.85 5.11
C GLU A 626 -18.22 1.40 6.30
N ASP A 627 -19.42 1.97 6.46
CA ASP A 627 -20.37 1.50 7.47
C ASP A 627 -21.10 0.24 7.03
N GLU A 628 -21.53 0.18 5.78
CA GLU A 628 -22.23 -0.96 5.22
C GLU A 628 -21.28 -2.01 4.63
N VAL A 629 -21.66 -3.28 4.81
CA VAL A 629 -20.95 -4.42 4.23
C VAL A 629 -21.31 -4.50 2.74
N THR A 630 -20.29 -4.45 1.89
CA THR A 630 -20.42 -4.55 0.44
C THR A 630 -20.78 -5.97 0.01
N ASP A 631 -21.38 -6.14 -1.17
CA ASP A 631 -21.80 -7.46 -1.69
C ASP A 631 -20.62 -8.44 -1.83
N ALA A 632 -19.44 -7.89 -2.10
CA ALA A 632 -18.14 -8.53 -2.03
C ALA A 632 -17.91 -9.38 -0.77
N LEU A 633 -18.36 -8.85 0.38
CA LEU A 633 -18.08 -9.37 1.71
C LEU A 633 -19.27 -10.15 2.29
N LYS A 634 -20.29 -10.40 1.46
CA LYS A 634 -21.41 -11.28 1.80
C LYS A 634 -21.08 -12.72 1.37
N PRO A 635 -21.49 -13.74 2.14
CA PRO A 635 -21.40 -15.12 1.70
C PRO A 635 -22.28 -15.34 0.46
N SER A 636 -21.90 -16.30 -0.39
CA SER A 636 -22.82 -16.83 -1.42
C SER A 636 -23.90 -17.68 -0.77
N GLU A 637 -25.01 -17.90 -1.48
CA GLU A 637 -26.16 -18.72 -1.04
C GLU A 637 -25.79 -20.14 -0.55
N ASN A 638 -24.67 -20.68 -1.01
CA ASN A 638 -24.17 -22.01 -0.65
C ASN A 638 -23.09 -22.01 0.45
N GLU A 639 -22.85 -20.86 1.08
CA GLU A 639 -21.98 -20.71 2.23
C GLU A 639 -22.76 -20.28 3.47
N ILE A 640 -22.55 -21.01 4.55
CA ILE A 640 -23.13 -20.67 5.85
C ILE A 640 -22.02 -20.10 6.73
N LEU A 641 -22.18 -18.84 7.14
CA LEU A 641 -21.31 -18.23 8.13
C LEU A 641 -21.93 -18.37 9.51
N ILE A 642 -21.15 -18.86 10.48
CA ILE A 642 -21.56 -18.91 11.88
C ILE A 642 -21.74 -17.49 12.42
N GLU A 643 -20.81 -16.59 12.10
CA GLU A 643 -20.95 -15.17 12.38
C GLU A 643 -21.58 -14.44 11.19
N SER A 644 -22.77 -13.87 11.42
CA SER A 644 -23.51 -13.17 10.39
C SER A 644 -22.80 -11.88 9.98
N TRP A 645 -22.64 -11.67 8.67
CA TRP A 645 -22.12 -10.42 8.10
C TRP A 645 -22.96 -9.19 8.50
N LYS A 646 -24.22 -9.39 8.87
CA LYS A 646 -25.12 -8.32 9.33
C LYS A 646 -24.65 -7.69 10.65
N GLU A 647 -23.85 -8.39 11.43
CA GLU A 647 -23.35 -7.97 12.74
C GLU A 647 -21.95 -7.33 12.67
N TYR A 648 -21.33 -7.27 11.50
CA TYR A 648 -19.93 -6.81 11.36
C TYR A 648 -19.72 -5.39 11.85
N ARG A 649 -20.66 -4.48 11.60
CA ARG A 649 -20.56 -3.11 12.09
C ARG A 649 -20.50 -3.06 13.63
N GLU A 650 -21.44 -3.73 14.29
CA GLU A 650 -21.55 -3.74 15.75
C GLU A 650 -20.30 -4.37 16.38
N LYS A 651 -19.83 -5.49 15.81
CA LYS A 651 -18.59 -6.16 16.24
C LYS A 651 -17.35 -5.30 16.05
N TYR A 652 -17.25 -4.56 14.94
CA TYR A 652 -16.15 -3.61 14.73
C TYR A 652 -16.14 -2.54 15.83
N GLU A 653 -17.29 -1.94 16.11
CA GLU A 653 -17.40 -0.89 17.14
C GLU A 653 -17.10 -1.42 18.55
N GLU A 654 -17.52 -2.65 18.86
CA GLU A 654 -17.22 -3.34 20.13
C GLU A 654 -15.72 -3.60 20.28
N LEU A 655 -15.10 -4.23 19.26
CA LEU A 655 -13.67 -4.54 19.28
C LEU A 655 -12.82 -3.28 19.32
N LEU A 656 -13.21 -2.23 18.58
CA LEU A 656 -12.47 -0.97 18.58
C LEU A 656 -12.45 -0.33 19.98
N LYS A 657 -13.58 -0.32 20.69
CA LYS A 657 -13.64 0.16 22.07
C LYS A 657 -12.82 -0.72 23.01
N LEU A 658 -12.79 -2.03 22.79
CA LEU A 658 -11.99 -2.95 23.59
C LEU A 658 -10.50 -2.68 23.41
N VAL A 659 -10.05 -2.49 22.17
CA VAL A 659 -8.64 -2.22 21.81
C VAL A 659 -8.12 -0.93 22.45
N TYR A 660 -8.98 0.10 22.58
CA TYR A 660 -8.60 1.42 23.14
C TYR A 660 -9.17 1.68 24.54
N LYS A 661 -9.61 0.64 25.24
CA LYS A 661 -10.23 0.75 26.56
C LYS A 661 -9.30 1.43 27.59
N ASP A 662 -8.01 1.12 27.55
CA ASP A 662 -7.01 1.66 28.49
C ASP A 662 -6.60 3.11 28.18
N GLN A 663 -7.03 3.65 27.04
CA GLN A 663 -6.80 5.04 26.64
C GLN A 663 -8.05 5.92 26.86
N ASP A 664 -9.01 5.46 27.69
CA ASP A 664 -10.24 6.15 28.06
C ASP A 664 -11.07 6.64 26.84
N ALA A 665 -11.08 5.89 25.74
CA ALA A 665 -11.92 6.22 24.59
C ALA A 665 -13.41 6.05 24.94
N LEU A 666 -14.08 7.15 25.28
CA LEU A 666 -15.49 7.19 25.71
C LEU A 666 -16.48 7.04 24.53
N SER A 667 -16.01 7.16 23.29
CA SER A 667 -16.82 7.09 22.07
C SER A 667 -16.09 6.36 20.95
N VAL A 668 -16.86 5.85 19.97
CA VAL A 668 -16.30 5.22 18.76
C VAL A 668 -15.41 6.21 18.00
N ALA A 669 -15.83 7.48 17.86
CA ALA A 669 -15.06 8.51 17.15
C ALA A 669 -13.69 8.78 17.79
N GLN A 670 -13.61 8.79 19.13
CA GLN A 670 -12.33 8.91 19.84
C GLN A 670 -11.44 7.69 19.60
N ALA A 671 -12.00 6.49 19.70
CA ALA A 671 -11.24 5.26 19.44
C ALA A 671 -10.77 5.19 17.97
N GLU A 672 -11.58 5.65 17.01
CA GLU A 672 -11.18 5.76 15.61
C GLU A 672 -10.06 6.79 15.39
N SER A 673 -10.06 7.89 16.14
CA SER A 673 -8.99 8.90 16.07
C SER A 673 -7.66 8.33 16.58
N LEU A 674 -7.70 7.58 17.69
CA LEU A 674 -6.54 6.88 18.23
C LEU A 674 -6.05 5.78 17.27
N LEU A 675 -6.97 5.07 16.62
CA LEU A 675 -6.66 4.09 15.59
C LEU A 675 -5.94 4.71 14.39
N ILE A 676 -6.45 5.81 13.86
CA ILE A 676 -5.81 6.52 12.75
C ILE A 676 -4.41 6.97 13.16
N LYS A 677 -4.24 7.48 14.39
CA LYS A 677 -2.94 7.85 14.93
C LYS A 677 -1.98 6.64 15.01
N ASP A 678 -2.42 5.52 15.56
CA ASP A 678 -1.58 4.31 15.64
C ASP A 678 -1.16 3.83 14.25
N ILE A 679 -2.07 3.89 13.27
CA ILE A 679 -1.78 3.49 11.89
C ILE A 679 -0.80 4.45 11.24
N LEU A 680 -0.96 5.77 11.35
CA LEU A 680 -0.07 6.76 10.70
C LEU A 680 1.31 6.83 11.37
N CYS A 681 1.38 6.61 12.69
CA CYS A 681 2.61 6.62 13.48
C CYS A 681 3.24 5.23 13.66
N SER A 682 2.71 4.17 13.04
CA SER A 682 3.23 2.79 13.18
C SER A 682 3.33 2.32 14.64
N ASN A 683 2.43 2.76 15.52
CA ASN A 683 2.43 2.41 16.94
C ASN A 683 1.68 1.09 17.20
N PHE A 684 2.15 -0.02 16.64
CA PHE A 684 1.58 -1.35 16.89
C PHE A 684 2.62 -2.46 16.75
N ARG A 685 2.37 -3.61 17.39
CA ARG A 685 3.30 -4.74 17.37
C ARG A 685 3.40 -5.31 15.95
N GLY A 686 4.62 -5.53 15.45
CA GLY A 686 4.87 -6.00 14.09
C GLY A 686 5.11 -4.89 13.06
N SER A 687 4.99 -3.61 13.43
CA SER A 687 5.51 -2.51 12.61
C SER A 687 7.04 -2.42 12.74
N GLU A 688 7.73 -2.09 11.66
CA GLU A 688 9.11 -1.62 11.73
C GLU A 688 9.09 -0.19 12.30
N SER A 689 9.96 0.10 13.27
CA SER A 689 9.99 1.38 14.01
C SER A 689 10.21 2.61 13.13
N ASP A 690 10.69 2.40 11.90
CA ASP A 690 10.99 3.47 10.96
C ASP A 690 9.86 3.73 9.95
N ASN A 691 8.76 2.96 9.92
CA ASN A 691 7.68 3.14 8.94
C ASN A 691 6.66 4.22 9.34
N ASN A 692 7.09 5.41 9.75
CA ASN A 692 6.18 6.53 10.01
C ASN A 692 5.63 7.13 8.71
N LEU A 693 4.52 7.88 8.79
CA LEU A 693 3.92 8.56 7.63
C LEU A 693 4.94 9.36 6.80
N ILE A 694 5.89 10.02 7.48
CA ILE A 694 6.98 10.78 6.87
C ILE A 694 8.31 10.15 7.29
N LEU A 695 9.13 9.75 6.31
CA LEU A 695 10.50 9.29 6.50
C LEU A 695 11.49 10.44 6.31
N ILE A 696 12.55 10.44 7.12
CA ILE A 696 13.67 11.35 6.95
C ILE A 696 14.74 10.67 6.10
N ASN A 697 14.75 10.98 4.80
CA ASN A 697 15.77 10.47 3.88
C ASN A 697 17.11 11.16 4.09
N LYS A 698 17.08 12.48 4.35
CA LYS A 698 18.25 13.28 4.68
C LYS A 698 17.88 14.25 5.79
N ASN A 699 18.62 14.20 6.89
CA ASN A 699 18.50 15.20 7.96
C ASN A 699 18.99 16.57 7.47
N TRP A 700 18.34 17.63 7.90
CA TRP A 700 18.83 18.99 7.76
C TRP A 700 20.15 19.17 8.52
N VAL A 701 21.12 19.79 7.84
CA VAL A 701 22.41 20.13 8.44
C VAL A 701 22.71 21.60 8.13
N PRO A 702 22.86 22.46 9.15
CA PRO A 702 23.07 23.89 8.95
C PRO A 702 24.26 24.23 8.04
N GLU A 703 24.18 25.35 7.33
CA GLU A 703 25.28 25.93 6.54
C GLU A 703 26.42 26.35 7.46
N ASN A 704 26.10 27.04 8.55
CA ASN A 704 27.09 27.50 9.51
C ASN A 704 27.78 26.31 10.23
N THR A 705 29.08 26.15 10.00
CA THR A 705 29.90 25.05 10.56
C THR A 705 30.03 25.08 12.08
N GLU A 706 29.67 26.18 12.72
CA GLU A 706 29.73 26.33 14.17
C GLU A 706 28.48 25.78 14.89
N TYR A 707 27.37 25.58 14.17
CA TYR A 707 26.11 25.04 14.72
C TYR A 707 25.90 23.55 14.44
N LYS A 708 26.95 22.83 14.01
CA LYS A 708 26.85 21.42 13.61
C LYS A 708 28.09 20.61 13.96
N ASP A 709 28.03 19.30 13.71
CA ASP A 709 29.25 18.51 13.65
C ASP A 709 30.06 18.85 12.39
N ARG A 710 31.35 19.15 12.56
CA ARG A 710 32.24 19.59 11.49
C ARG A 710 32.50 18.50 10.45
N SER A 711 32.24 17.25 10.82
CA SER A 711 32.35 16.09 9.93
C SER A 711 31.22 16.02 8.88
N THR A 712 30.09 16.71 9.13
CA THR A 712 28.88 16.59 8.32
C THR A 712 28.73 17.77 7.34
N PRO A 713 28.64 17.52 6.02
CA PRO A 713 28.44 18.59 5.04
C PRO A 713 27.06 19.24 5.21
N PRO A 714 26.93 20.55 4.91
CA PRO A 714 25.63 21.21 4.92
C PRO A 714 24.70 20.60 3.87
N GLN A 715 23.44 20.43 4.22
CA GLN A 715 22.43 19.90 3.31
C GLN A 715 21.03 20.30 3.75
N PHE A 716 20.13 20.44 2.79
CA PHE A 716 18.70 20.59 3.06
C PHE A 716 18.08 19.25 3.45
N ALA A 717 16.99 19.32 4.21
CA ALA A 717 16.24 18.13 4.53
C ALA A 717 15.55 17.58 3.28
N ASP A 718 15.40 16.27 3.26
CA ASP A 718 14.63 15.56 2.24
C ASP A 718 13.77 14.51 2.94
N TYR A 719 12.47 14.57 2.65
CA TYR A 719 11.46 13.73 3.28
C TYR A 719 10.69 12.95 2.22
N GLU A 720 10.31 11.73 2.57
CA GLU A 720 9.54 10.84 1.71
C GLU A 720 8.28 10.35 2.42
N SER A 721 7.23 10.16 1.64
CA SER A 721 5.96 9.63 2.11
C SER A 721 6.02 8.10 2.14
N THR A 722 5.61 7.48 3.25
CA THR A 722 5.25 6.04 3.27
C THR A 722 3.78 5.80 2.93
N ALA A 723 3.05 6.85 2.57
CA ALA A 723 1.63 6.79 2.27
C ALA A 723 1.33 6.29 0.86
N ASP A 724 2.10 5.32 0.33
CA ASP A 724 1.63 4.62 -0.87
C ASP A 724 0.27 4.00 -0.55
N MET A 725 -0.74 4.39 -1.32
CA MET A 725 -2.14 4.05 -1.08
C MET A 725 -2.38 2.53 -1.07
N PHE A 726 -1.55 1.77 -1.79
CA PHE A 726 -1.60 0.31 -1.78
C PHE A 726 -0.95 -0.27 -0.51
N GLU A 727 0.01 0.44 0.09
CA GLU A 727 0.64 0.06 1.36
C GLU A 727 -0.21 0.43 2.57
N ILE A 728 -1.05 1.49 2.53
CA ILE A 728 -1.96 1.83 3.64
C ILE A 728 -2.84 0.64 4.00
N LYS A 729 -3.45 -0.02 3.00
CA LYS A 729 -4.26 -1.22 3.25
C LYS A 729 -3.42 -2.37 3.80
N SER A 730 -2.20 -2.57 3.32
CA SER A 730 -1.28 -3.58 3.84
C SER A 730 -0.88 -3.31 5.30
N ARG A 731 -0.65 -2.04 5.65
CA ARG A 731 -0.30 -1.58 7.00
C ARG A 731 -1.48 -1.78 7.96
N VAL A 732 -2.68 -1.44 7.52
CA VAL A 732 -3.93 -1.73 8.25
C VAL A 732 -4.12 -3.24 8.41
N GLU A 733 -3.93 -4.03 7.36
CA GLU A 733 -4.03 -5.49 7.41
C GLU A 733 -3.03 -6.09 8.42
N SER A 734 -1.82 -5.53 8.51
CA SER A 734 -0.81 -5.92 9.50
C SER A 734 -1.25 -5.58 10.93
N PHE A 735 -1.80 -4.37 11.13
CA PHE A 735 -2.39 -3.96 12.42
C PHE A 735 -3.50 -4.92 12.87
N VAL A 736 -4.41 -5.27 11.96
CA VAL A 736 -5.56 -6.16 12.27
C VAL A 736 -5.11 -7.57 12.65
N VAL A 737 -3.95 -8.02 12.17
CA VAL A 737 -3.41 -9.37 12.47
C VAL A 737 -2.56 -9.38 13.75
N HIS A 738 -1.82 -8.31 14.05
CA HIS A 738 -0.75 -8.35 15.06
C HIS A 738 -1.02 -7.56 16.34
N LYS A 739 -2.15 -6.85 16.46
CA LYS A 739 -2.49 -6.22 17.74
C LYS A 739 -3.12 -7.25 18.68
N GLU A 740 -2.34 -7.65 19.70
CA GLU A 740 -2.84 -8.35 20.90
C GLU A 740 -4.00 -7.59 21.54
#